data_AF-A0A4R6GK47-F1
#
_entry.id   AF-A0A4R6GK47-F1
#
_cell.length_a   1.000
_cell.length_b   1.000
_cell.length_c   1.000
_cell.angle_alpha   90.00
_cell.angle_beta   90.00
_cell.angle_gamma   90.00
#
_symmetry.space_group_name_H-M   'P 1'
#
loop_
_entity.id
_entity.type
_entity.pdbx_description
1 polymer ?
#
loop_
_entity_poly.entity_id
_entity_poly.type
_entity_poly.pdbx_seq_one_letter_code
_entity_poly.pdbx_strand_id
1 'polypeptide(L)'
;MGNTQGLLKLTLIFLITGLSASAQLSSEKEEIESFEHSFYVAGNIGEDLTVEGQKLLKAIIKASKNDKSATLLIPGNFITSRGFLPEGEREKQKHFLKKNLLDALAEFNGKVVLTPGQNEWNEGGQNRIDDLESFLQDNQSNVEVWPDDGCPIENEEITEGIVLVTIDTQWYLQDWDEYPNMNTGCDIKTREQFFAEFKDAIKDAHGKTIFVSMQHPVMSNSRISFFEKIGAFSAQDYQSEAFRYLRGRLETLASLYDNVIFASGIDGNLQYLEDDGIPQIISGTTGKTEKLSIRKENEHFGTTKAGYAKLTPHKNNETLVELYEIDNADTPVFSKTIKSDEPNWDEIDFKTKEEIGDTISASIYTREETDKSGLYETLFGDFYRDVYSTKIKAPVLFLDTLEGNLQPLKEGGGMQSRSLRFISKDDHEYTIRALRKSATRFLQAAAVKDHYIKDYIENTVAQRYAMDLFTTAHPYARYSLKHINDLLNIKAGKPEIFYIPKQKALGLNNDEYGGELYMLEAHVGSENKEFELFGSPENIISTTDLLEEMKESKNIQVDEEEYIKNRLVDMLIGDWDRHFDQWRWALHTQEDGTKLYKPIPRDRDFAFPNYDGFIPDLVKLGLPTVRKMETFDENVDNVKWFNLSGYPLDQRLLKESNWKDWQQQVSFIQSKLTDKQIETAFEALPKAAKDQSIEQIKASLKARRENLGDIAQRYYNYLQEFQVLTGTEEDDVFNIERKKNGITKITLVNKNNENVFENFYNSEATDEIWIYGLDGDDTFKVTGKGSEPLRINVIGGEENDIYDFNNTSKINPKNSWDIKKNWA
;
A
#
# COMPACT_ATOMS: atom_id res chain seq x y z
N MET A 1 -20.81 -49.42 31.50
CA MET A 1 -21.20 -50.79 31.89
C MET A 1 -22.72 -50.86 32.03
N GLY A 2 -23.37 -51.76 31.27
CA GLY A 2 -24.80 -52.14 31.28
C GLY A 2 -25.74 -51.12 30.64
N ASN A 3 -26.28 -51.23 29.42
CA ASN A 3 -26.63 -52.32 28.50
C ASN A 3 -27.79 -53.23 28.96
N THR A 4 -28.97 -53.10 28.30
CA THR A 4 -29.76 -54.14 27.59
C THR A 4 -31.25 -53.72 27.50
N GLN A 5 -31.77 -53.45 26.29
CA GLN A 5 -32.61 -54.35 25.45
C GLN A 5 -33.94 -54.77 26.13
N GLY A 6 -35.13 -54.70 25.54
CA GLY A 6 -35.56 -54.50 24.16
C GLY A 6 -36.89 -55.25 23.95
N LEU A 7 -37.62 -54.83 22.91
CA LEU A 7 -38.50 -55.62 22.02
C LEU A 7 -40.02 -55.82 22.30
N LEU A 8 -40.78 -55.35 21.28
CA LEU A 8 -41.92 -55.97 20.54
C LEU A 8 -43.35 -55.85 21.14
N LYS A 9 -44.44 -55.63 20.39
CA LYS A 9 -44.85 -55.83 18.96
C LYS A 9 -46.07 -54.90 18.67
N LEU A 10 -46.17 -54.22 17.52
CA LEU A 10 -47.03 -54.54 16.34
C LEU A 10 -48.52 -54.86 16.69
N THR A 11 -49.60 -54.33 16.09
CA THR A 11 -49.92 -53.76 14.76
C THR A 11 -51.40 -53.28 14.82
N LEU A 12 -51.81 -52.20 14.15
CA LEU A 12 -52.77 -52.21 13.02
C LEU A 12 -53.21 -50.78 12.62
N ILE A 13 -53.30 -50.59 11.31
CA ILE A 13 -53.63 -49.41 10.54
C ILE A 13 -55.15 -49.18 10.50
N PHE A 14 -55.60 -47.93 10.64
CA PHE A 14 -56.77 -47.40 9.92
C PHE A 14 -56.53 -45.92 9.59
N LEU A 15 -56.34 -45.65 8.30
CA LEU A 15 -56.47 -44.34 7.68
C LEU A 15 -57.97 -44.03 7.51
N ILE A 16 -58.39 -42.77 7.70
CA ILE A 16 -59.10 -41.94 6.71
C ILE A 16 -59.43 -40.56 7.34
N THR A 17 -58.66 -39.57 6.88
CA THR A 17 -58.99 -38.20 6.46
C THR A 17 -59.76 -37.22 7.38
N GLY A 18 -59.14 -36.06 7.57
CA GLY A 18 -59.71 -34.81 7.05
C GLY A 18 -59.91 -33.69 8.06
N LEU A 19 -58.89 -32.83 8.23
CA LEU A 19 -58.96 -31.35 8.21
C LEU A 19 -57.62 -30.77 8.69
N SER A 20 -56.82 -30.39 7.70
CA SER A 20 -55.58 -29.64 7.82
C SER A 20 -55.90 -28.18 8.16
N ALA A 21 -55.47 -27.74 9.35
CA ALA A 21 -55.17 -26.33 9.62
C ALA A 21 -53.66 -26.23 9.79
N SER A 22 -52.95 -26.10 8.67
CA SER A 22 -51.54 -25.73 8.66
C SER A 22 -51.47 -24.23 8.91
N ALA A 23 -51.02 -23.82 10.09
CA ALA A 23 -50.57 -22.45 10.30
C ALA A 23 -49.33 -22.24 9.42
N GLN A 24 -49.49 -21.53 8.31
CA GLN A 24 -48.36 -20.96 7.58
C GLN A 24 -47.75 -19.86 8.45
N LEU A 25 -46.63 -20.14 9.09
CA LEU A 25 -45.64 -19.10 9.32
C LEU A 25 -45.05 -18.78 7.94
N SER A 26 -45.54 -17.72 7.31
CA SER A 26 -44.80 -17.03 6.27
C SER A 26 -43.62 -16.35 6.94
N SER A 27 -42.43 -16.92 6.82
CA SER A 27 -41.22 -16.08 6.83
C SER A 27 -41.31 -15.19 5.60
N GLU A 28 -41.62 -13.91 5.77
CA GLU A 28 -41.30 -12.91 4.75
C GLU A 28 -39.79 -13.01 4.52
N LYS A 29 -39.41 -13.64 3.42
CA LYS A 29 -38.09 -13.50 2.83
C LYS A 29 -38.12 -12.10 2.25
N GLU A 30 -37.47 -11.13 2.90
CA GLU A 30 -37.16 -9.87 2.22
C GLU A 30 -36.50 -10.22 0.88
N GLU A 31 -37.10 -9.78 -0.23
CA GLU A 31 -36.47 -9.87 -1.54
C GLU A 31 -35.26 -8.92 -1.51
N ILE A 32 -34.08 -9.49 -1.25
CA ILE A 32 -32.82 -8.77 -1.29
C ILE A 32 -32.61 -8.28 -2.73
N GLU A 33 -32.74 -6.97 -2.93
CA GLU A 33 -32.64 -6.34 -4.23
C GLU A 33 -31.22 -6.56 -4.78
N SER A 34 -31.11 -7.30 -5.90
CA SER A 34 -29.82 -7.51 -6.55
C SER A 34 -29.29 -6.21 -7.13
N PHE A 35 -27.96 -6.06 -7.23
CA PHE A 35 -27.47 -5.07 -8.18
C PHE A 35 -28.00 -5.47 -9.57
N GLU A 36 -28.32 -4.48 -10.41
CA GLU A 36 -28.78 -4.73 -11.77
C GLU A 36 -27.61 -5.14 -12.70
N HIS A 37 -26.52 -5.71 -12.17
CA HIS A 37 -25.28 -6.04 -12.88
C HIS A 37 -24.82 -7.48 -12.57
N SER A 38 -24.46 -8.23 -13.61
CA SER A 38 -23.96 -9.62 -13.50
C SER A 38 -22.56 -9.75 -14.10
N PHE A 39 -21.69 -10.54 -13.46
CA PHE A 39 -20.39 -10.90 -14.02
C PHE A 39 -20.43 -12.31 -14.61
N TYR A 40 -19.77 -12.49 -15.75
CA TYR A 40 -19.50 -13.78 -16.36
C TYR A 40 -18.00 -14.02 -16.38
N VAL A 41 -17.54 -15.24 -16.10
CA VAL A 41 -16.09 -15.55 -16.11
C VAL A 41 -15.81 -16.74 -17.01
N ALA A 42 -14.86 -16.58 -17.94
CA ALA A 42 -14.36 -17.64 -18.82
C ALA A 42 -12.94 -17.33 -19.31
N GLY A 43 -11.94 -18.05 -18.84
CA GLY A 43 -10.54 -17.97 -19.24
C GLY A 43 -10.09 -19.07 -20.22
N ASN A 44 -8.83 -18.99 -20.65
CA ASN A 44 -8.19 -19.91 -21.60
C ASN A 44 -8.88 -20.05 -22.97
N ILE A 45 -9.75 -19.11 -23.35
CA ILE A 45 -10.48 -19.18 -24.62
C ILE A 45 -9.54 -19.21 -25.85
N GLY A 46 -8.33 -18.67 -25.70
CA GLY A 46 -7.25 -18.63 -26.68
C GLY A 46 -6.69 -19.99 -27.07
N GLU A 47 -6.86 -21.01 -26.22
CA GLU A 47 -6.42 -22.39 -26.49
C GLU A 47 -7.20 -23.02 -27.67
N ASP A 48 -8.48 -22.67 -27.83
CA ASP A 48 -9.27 -22.95 -29.03
C ASP A 48 -10.36 -21.90 -29.27
N LEU A 49 -10.00 -20.85 -30.02
CA LEU A 49 -10.93 -19.80 -30.44
C LEU A 49 -11.90 -20.21 -31.56
N THR A 50 -11.78 -21.41 -32.12
CA THR A 50 -12.53 -21.79 -33.35
C THR A 50 -13.69 -22.73 -33.10
N VAL A 51 -13.62 -23.58 -32.06
CA VAL A 51 -14.66 -24.56 -31.75
C VAL A 51 -15.13 -24.46 -30.31
N GLU A 52 -14.26 -24.78 -29.34
CA GLU A 52 -14.64 -24.80 -27.92
C GLU A 52 -14.94 -23.40 -27.39
N GLY A 53 -14.04 -22.44 -27.61
CA GLY A 53 -14.25 -21.05 -27.23
C GLY A 53 -15.50 -20.44 -27.88
N GLN A 54 -15.77 -20.77 -29.15
CA GLN A 54 -17.00 -20.31 -29.84
C GLN A 54 -18.28 -20.84 -29.19
N LYS A 55 -18.29 -22.10 -28.75
CA LYS A 55 -19.45 -22.67 -28.05
C LYS A 55 -19.65 -22.01 -26.69
N LEU A 56 -18.56 -21.81 -25.96
CA LEU A 56 -18.57 -21.17 -24.64
C LEU A 56 -19.07 -19.73 -24.72
N LEU A 57 -18.49 -18.91 -25.60
CA LEU A 57 -18.89 -17.52 -25.82
C LEU A 57 -20.37 -17.43 -26.22
N LYS A 58 -20.86 -18.29 -27.14
CA LYS A 58 -22.28 -18.30 -27.51
C LYS A 58 -23.21 -18.61 -26.34
N ALA A 59 -22.82 -19.50 -25.44
CA ALA A 59 -23.61 -19.82 -24.25
C ALA A 59 -23.68 -18.61 -23.31
N ILE A 60 -22.54 -17.94 -23.06
CA ILE A 60 -22.45 -16.73 -22.23
C ILE A 60 -23.26 -15.58 -22.84
N ILE A 61 -23.10 -15.32 -24.14
CA ILE A 61 -23.83 -14.26 -24.84
C ILE A 61 -25.33 -14.49 -24.72
N LYS A 62 -25.81 -15.71 -24.98
CA LYS A 62 -27.22 -16.06 -24.82
C LYS A 62 -27.70 -15.80 -23.39
N ALA A 63 -26.92 -16.17 -22.38
CA ALA A 63 -27.26 -15.95 -20.98
C ALA A 63 -27.32 -14.45 -20.64
N SER A 64 -26.34 -13.67 -21.10
CA SER A 64 -26.24 -12.22 -20.82
C SER A 64 -27.43 -11.40 -21.33
N LYS A 65 -28.18 -11.90 -22.32
CA LYS A 65 -29.40 -11.24 -22.83
C LYS A 65 -30.54 -11.21 -21.83
N ASN A 66 -30.48 -12.01 -20.76
CA ASN A 66 -31.46 -11.98 -19.68
C ASN A 66 -31.08 -11.02 -18.55
N ASP A 67 -29.85 -10.50 -18.54
CA ASP A 67 -29.39 -9.52 -17.55
C ASP A 67 -29.65 -8.09 -18.02
N LYS A 68 -29.86 -7.17 -17.08
CA LYS A 68 -30.03 -5.74 -17.39
C LYS A 68 -28.71 -5.10 -17.82
N SER A 69 -27.64 -5.44 -17.12
CA SER A 69 -26.25 -5.04 -17.39
C SER A 69 -25.33 -6.19 -17.03
N ALA A 70 -24.24 -6.37 -17.77
CA ALA A 70 -23.28 -7.43 -17.50
C ALA A 70 -21.85 -7.08 -17.88
N THR A 71 -20.90 -7.75 -17.24
CA THR A 71 -19.48 -7.73 -17.59
C THR A 71 -18.98 -9.15 -17.80
N LEU A 72 -18.30 -9.42 -18.92
CA LEU A 72 -17.61 -10.69 -19.16
C LEU A 72 -16.12 -10.52 -18.87
N LEU A 73 -15.62 -11.24 -17.87
CA LEU A 73 -14.22 -11.34 -17.51
C LEU A 73 -13.58 -12.53 -18.22
N ILE A 74 -12.51 -12.27 -18.98
CA ILE A 74 -11.68 -13.30 -19.62
C ILE A 74 -10.27 -13.19 -19.04
N PRO A 75 -9.99 -13.87 -17.91
CA PRO A 75 -8.73 -13.77 -17.21
C PRO A 75 -7.63 -14.63 -17.86
N GLY A 76 -6.80 -13.98 -18.69
CA GLY A 76 -5.62 -14.56 -19.33
C GLY A 76 -5.91 -15.47 -20.52
N ASN A 77 -4.89 -15.64 -21.37
CA ASN A 77 -4.89 -16.58 -22.48
C ASN A 77 -6.11 -16.42 -23.40
N PHE A 78 -6.42 -15.19 -23.79
CA PHE A 78 -7.52 -14.89 -24.70
C PHE A 78 -7.08 -14.89 -26.17
N ILE A 79 -5.76 -14.87 -26.43
CA ILE A 79 -5.17 -15.19 -27.73
C ILE A 79 -4.40 -16.52 -27.70
N THR A 80 -4.01 -17.00 -28.88
CA THR A 80 -3.25 -18.24 -29.02
C THR A 80 -1.85 -18.10 -28.43
N SER A 81 -1.25 -19.20 -27.96
CA SER A 81 0.13 -19.29 -27.43
C SER A 81 1.27 -18.81 -28.33
N ARG A 82 0.98 -18.39 -29.57
CA ARG A 82 1.95 -17.67 -30.42
C ARG A 82 2.11 -16.19 -30.03
N GLY A 83 1.27 -15.68 -29.13
CA GLY A 83 1.22 -14.27 -28.76
C GLY A 83 0.93 -13.34 -29.94
N PHE A 84 0.91 -12.04 -29.70
CA PHE A 84 0.71 -11.06 -30.76
C PHE A 84 2.02 -10.86 -31.53
N LEU A 85 2.02 -11.13 -32.84
CA LEU A 85 3.23 -11.12 -33.69
C LEU A 85 3.72 -9.69 -33.94
N PRO A 86 4.95 -9.42 -34.38
CA PRO A 86 5.41 -8.07 -34.77
C PRO A 86 4.59 -7.42 -35.91
N GLU A 87 4.65 -6.09 -36.02
CA GLU A 87 3.86 -5.28 -36.98
C GLU A 87 3.95 -5.80 -38.42
N GLY A 88 5.13 -6.22 -38.88
CA GLY A 88 5.35 -6.76 -40.23
C GLY A 88 4.77 -8.16 -40.49
N GLU A 89 4.32 -8.88 -39.46
CA GLU A 89 3.91 -10.29 -39.54
C GLU A 89 2.48 -10.55 -39.06
N ARG A 90 1.80 -9.56 -38.46
CA ARG A 90 0.54 -9.74 -37.72
C ARG A 90 -0.76 -9.61 -38.52
N GLU A 91 -0.77 -9.23 -39.79
CA GLU A 91 -2.03 -9.00 -40.53
C GLU A 91 -2.96 -10.22 -40.59
N LYS A 92 -2.40 -11.42 -40.78
CA LYS A 92 -3.18 -12.67 -40.74
C LYS A 92 -3.76 -12.94 -39.35
N GLN A 93 -3.03 -12.55 -38.31
CA GLN A 93 -3.46 -12.70 -36.92
C GLN A 93 -4.58 -11.71 -36.58
N LYS A 94 -4.45 -10.44 -36.96
CA LYS A 94 -5.53 -9.44 -36.81
C LYS A 94 -6.82 -9.93 -37.44
N HIS A 95 -6.77 -10.46 -38.68
CA HIS A 95 -7.95 -11.03 -39.33
C HIS A 95 -8.52 -12.25 -38.56
N PHE A 96 -7.65 -13.11 -38.03
CA PHE A 96 -8.07 -14.26 -37.22
C PHE A 96 -8.75 -13.84 -35.92
N LEU A 97 -8.19 -12.89 -35.18
CA LEU A 97 -8.75 -12.37 -33.93
C LEU A 97 -10.06 -11.63 -34.17
N LYS A 98 -10.13 -10.81 -35.22
CA LYS A 98 -11.40 -10.15 -35.59
C LYS A 98 -12.52 -11.16 -35.80
N LYS A 99 -12.27 -12.19 -36.61
CA LYS A 99 -13.26 -13.21 -36.94
C LYS A 99 -13.64 -14.13 -35.78
N ASN A 100 -12.67 -14.54 -34.96
CA ASN A 100 -12.87 -15.65 -34.00
C ASN A 100 -12.94 -15.18 -32.54
N LEU A 101 -12.59 -13.92 -32.25
CA LEU A 101 -12.69 -13.33 -30.92
C LEU A 101 -13.68 -12.15 -30.96
N LEU A 102 -13.36 -11.07 -31.69
CA LEU A 102 -14.15 -9.83 -31.65
C LEU A 102 -15.57 -10.00 -32.19
N ASP A 103 -15.75 -10.65 -33.35
CA ASP A 103 -17.08 -10.90 -33.93
C ASP A 103 -17.98 -11.72 -32.99
N ALA A 104 -17.39 -12.62 -32.18
CA ALA A 104 -18.14 -13.37 -31.19
C ALA A 104 -18.53 -12.48 -30.00
N LEU A 105 -17.62 -11.64 -29.50
CA LEU A 105 -17.86 -10.77 -28.35
C LEU A 105 -18.79 -9.59 -28.65
N ALA A 106 -18.97 -9.24 -29.93
CA ALA A 106 -19.74 -8.08 -30.35
C ALA A 106 -21.22 -8.09 -29.92
N GLU A 107 -21.79 -9.28 -29.74
CA GLU A 107 -23.18 -9.42 -29.29
C GLU A 107 -23.32 -9.55 -27.76
N PHE A 108 -22.26 -9.48 -26.97
CA PHE A 108 -22.37 -9.53 -25.51
C PHE A 108 -23.18 -8.33 -24.97
N ASN A 109 -24.03 -8.55 -23.96
CA ASN A 109 -24.88 -7.50 -23.38
C ASN A 109 -24.16 -6.70 -22.29
N GLY A 110 -23.14 -5.94 -22.68
CA GLY A 110 -22.36 -5.09 -21.78
C GLY A 110 -20.88 -5.07 -22.15
N LYS A 111 -20.02 -4.88 -21.15
CA LYS A 111 -18.56 -4.80 -21.34
C LYS A 111 -17.90 -6.17 -21.29
N VAL A 112 -16.82 -6.33 -22.04
CA VAL A 112 -15.93 -7.48 -22.00
C VAL A 112 -14.57 -6.97 -21.55
N VAL A 113 -14.04 -7.56 -20.50
CA VAL A 113 -12.73 -7.22 -19.94
C VAL A 113 -11.80 -8.39 -20.19
N LEU A 114 -10.72 -8.13 -20.92
CA LEU A 114 -9.67 -9.07 -21.24
C LEU A 114 -8.47 -8.78 -20.35
N THR A 115 -8.09 -9.71 -19.48
CA THR A 115 -6.90 -9.54 -18.64
C THR A 115 -5.72 -10.28 -19.25
N PRO A 116 -4.57 -9.62 -19.50
CA PRO A 116 -3.40 -10.29 -20.06
C PRO A 116 -2.94 -11.50 -19.23
N GLY A 117 -2.33 -12.45 -19.91
CA GLY A 117 -1.75 -13.63 -19.31
C GLY A 117 -0.60 -14.20 -20.13
N GLN A 118 -0.22 -15.43 -19.83
CA GLN A 118 0.93 -16.09 -20.44
C GLN A 118 0.98 -16.00 -21.97
N ASN A 119 -0.13 -16.23 -22.68
CA ASN A 119 -0.12 -16.19 -24.14
C ASN A 119 0.05 -14.78 -24.70
N GLU A 120 -0.35 -13.75 -23.96
CA GLU A 120 -0.23 -12.35 -24.37
C GLU A 120 1.21 -11.85 -24.23
N TRP A 121 1.94 -12.33 -23.21
CA TRP A 121 3.36 -12.04 -23.00
C TRP A 121 4.28 -12.77 -24.00
N ASN A 122 5.14 -12.02 -24.69
CA ASN A 122 6.19 -12.57 -25.57
C ASN A 122 7.42 -11.64 -25.61
N GLU A 123 8.43 -11.94 -26.45
CA GLU A 123 9.68 -11.16 -26.60
C GLU A 123 9.49 -9.65 -26.73
N GLY A 124 8.33 -9.17 -27.20
CA GLY A 124 8.03 -7.74 -27.31
C GLY A 124 7.62 -7.06 -25.99
N GLY A 125 7.45 -7.79 -24.89
CA GLY A 125 7.13 -7.26 -23.56
C GLY A 125 5.87 -6.38 -23.53
N GLN A 126 5.91 -5.33 -22.72
CA GLN A 126 4.81 -4.39 -22.49
C GLN A 126 4.33 -3.71 -23.78
N ASN A 127 5.25 -3.21 -24.61
CA ASN A 127 4.94 -2.66 -25.94
C ASN A 127 4.08 -3.59 -26.82
N ARG A 128 4.23 -4.92 -26.66
CA ARG A 128 3.44 -5.87 -27.44
C ARG A 128 2.02 -6.03 -26.91
N ILE A 129 1.85 -5.87 -25.61
CA ILE A 129 0.54 -5.91 -24.97
C ILE A 129 -0.22 -4.63 -25.32
N ASP A 130 0.41 -3.47 -25.24
CA ASP A 130 -0.15 -2.18 -25.67
C ASP A 130 -0.59 -2.22 -27.16
N ASP A 131 0.29 -2.70 -28.05
CA ASP A 131 -0.03 -2.99 -29.45
C ASP A 131 -1.33 -3.83 -29.65
N LEU A 132 -1.49 -4.86 -28.82
CA LEU A 132 -2.62 -5.80 -28.87
C LEU A 132 -3.88 -5.14 -28.34
N GLU A 133 -3.76 -4.43 -27.22
CA GLU A 133 -4.80 -3.61 -26.61
C GLU A 133 -5.37 -2.62 -27.61
N SER A 134 -4.52 -1.76 -28.17
CA SER A 134 -4.89 -0.78 -29.19
C SER A 134 -5.66 -1.43 -30.34
N PHE A 135 -5.20 -2.58 -30.85
CA PHE A 135 -5.91 -3.30 -31.90
C PHE A 135 -7.31 -3.79 -31.49
N LEU A 136 -7.47 -4.31 -30.27
CA LEU A 136 -8.74 -4.86 -29.79
C LEU A 136 -9.77 -3.75 -29.53
N GLN A 137 -9.37 -2.70 -28.81
CA GLN A 137 -10.21 -1.53 -28.48
C GLN A 137 -10.60 -0.73 -29.74
N ASP A 138 -9.69 -0.53 -30.70
CA ASP A 138 -9.99 0.15 -31.97
C ASP A 138 -11.02 -0.59 -32.83
N ASN A 139 -11.11 -1.92 -32.67
CA ASN A 139 -11.99 -2.74 -33.48
C ASN A 139 -13.31 -3.09 -32.79
N GLN A 140 -13.42 -2.91 -31.46
CA GLN A 140 -14.60 -3.30 -30.72
C GLN A 140 -14.80 -2.45 -29.45
N SER A 141 -15.80 -1.56 -29.46
CA SER A 141 -16.01 -0.56 -28.40
C SER A 141 -16.54 -1.08 -27.06
N ASN A 142 -16.95 -2.36 -26.99
CA ASN A 142 -17.37 -2.99 -25.74
C ASN A 142 -16.30 -3.90 -25.15
N VAL A 143 -15.09 -3.91 -25.72
CA VAL A 143 -13.94 -4.66 -25.22
C VAL A 143 -12.96 -3.68 -24.61
N GLU A 144 -12.51 -3.98 -23.41
CA GLU A 144 -11.41 -3.32 -22.70
C GLU A 144 -10.34 -4.37 -22.41
N VAL A 145 -9.07 -3.98 -22.48
CA VAL A 145 -7.95 -4.78 -21.95
C VAL A 145 -7.52 -4.15 -20.64
N TRP A 146 -7.68 -4.88 -19.54
CA TRP A 146 -7.32 -4.40 -18.21
C TRP A 146 -6.47 -5.44 -17.47
N PRO A 147 -5.30 -5.05 -16.92
CA PRO A 147 -4.78 -3.67 -16.87
C PRO A 147 -4.37 -3.11 -18.23
N ASP A 148 -4.48 -1.79 -18.38
CA ASP A 148 -4.13 -1.04 -19.58
C ASP A 148 -2.61 -0.84 -19.68
N ASP A 149 -2.14 -0.47 -20.88
CA ASP A 149 -0.74 -0.16 -21.20
C ASP A 149 0.26 -1.27 -20.82
N GLY A 150 -0.22 -2.52 -20.63
CA GLY A 150 0.59 -3.64 -20.15
C GLY A 150 1.12 -3.49 -18.72
N CYS A 151 0.47 -2.65 -17.90
CA CYS A 151 0.77 -2.45 -16.50
C CYS A 151 0.23 -3.60 -15.62
N PRO A 152 0.67 -3.71 -14.34
CA PRO A 152 0.39 -4.92 -13.55
C PRO A 152 -0.99 -4.97 -12.90
N ILE A 153 -1.65 -3.84 -12.72
CA ILE A 153 -2.91 -3.73 -11.98
C ILE A 153 -3.70 -2.53 -12.48
N GLU A 154 -5.03 -2.68 -12.50
CA GLU A 154 -5.99 -1.61 -12.81
C GLU A 154 -7.24 -1.82 -11.94
N ASN A 155 -7.88 -0.74 -11.51
CA ASN A 155 -9.09 -0.82 -10.69
C ASN A 155 -10.20 0.11 -11.18
N GLU A 156 -11.38 -0.47 -11.44
CA GLU A 156 -12.48 0.22 -12.10
C GLU A 156 -13.77 0.11 -11.30
N GLU A 157 -14.44 1.24 -11.09
CA GLU A 157 -15.75 1.27 -10.44
C GLU A 157 -16.83 0.86 -11.44
N ILE A 158 -17.34 -0.37 -11.29
CA ILE A 158 -18.39 -0.91 -12.18
C ILE A 158 -19.76 -0.31 -11.83
N THR A 159 -20.01 -0.15 -10.53
CA THR A 159 -21.18 0.56 -9.98
C THR A 159 -20.80 1.17 -8.62
N GLU A 160 -21.67 2.01 -8.04
CA GLU A 160 -21.46 2.62 -6.72
C GLU A 160 -21.06 1.61 -5.62
N GLY A 161 -21.54 0.36 -5.70
CA GLY A 161 -21.25 -0.71 -4.72
C GLY A 161 -20.33 -1.83 -5.22
N ILE A 162 -19.73 -1.71 -6.42
CA ILE A 162 -18.91 -2.79 -7.00
C ILE A 162 -17.66 -2.22 -7.65
N VAL A 163 -16.50 -2.75 -7.27
CA VAL A 163 -15.19 -2.46 -7.88
C VAL A 163 -14.62 -3.73 -8.49
N LEU A 164 -14.05 -3.60 -9.69
CA LEU A 164 -13.28 -4.64 -10.36
C LEU A 164 -11.81 -4.26 -10.30
N VAL A 165 -10.98 -5.13 -9.71
CA VAL A 165 -9.52 -5.04 -9.72
C VAL A 165 -8.99 -6.10 -10.67
N THR A 166 -8.35 -5.71 -11.76
CA THR A 166 -7.71 -6.65 -12.69
C THR A 166 -6.22 -6.72 -12.42
N ILE A 167 -5.65 -7.92 -12.43
CA ILE A 167 -4.23 -8.15 -12.14
C ILE A 167 -3.59 -8.96 -13.25
N ASP A 168 -2.54 -8.41 -13.85
CA ASP A 168 -1.63 -9.17 -14.69
C ASP A 168 -0.64 -9.95 -13.82
N THR A 169 -1.06 -11.16 -13.43
CA THR A 169 -0.18 -12.09 -12.70
C THR A 169 1.05 -12.53 -13.49
N GLN A 170 1.00 -12.50 -14.83
CA GLN A 170 2.14 -12.90 -15.64
C GLN A 170 3.23 -11.84 -15.60
N TRP A 171 2.89 -10.55 -15.53
CA TRP A 171 3.86 -9.47 -15.26
C TRP A 171 4.71 -9.76 -14.02
N TYR A 172 4.09 -10.22 -12.93
CA TYR A 172 4.79 -10.54 -11.69
C TYR A 172 5.72 -11.75 -11.86
N LEU A 173 5.25 -12.77 -12.58
CA LEU A 173 5.96 -14.03 -12.78
C LEU A 173 7.01 -13.96 -13.89
N GLN A 174 7.02 -12.88 -14.68
CA GLN A 174 7.98 -12.67 -15.76
C GLN A 174 9.40 -12.49 -15.20
N ASP A 175 10.40 -12.91 -15.98
CA ASP A 175 11.80 -12.59 -15.68
C ASP A 175 12.09 -11.14 -16.10
N TRP A 176 12.37 -10.27 -15.14
CA TRP A 176 12.57 -8.84 -15.41
C TRP A 176 13.95 -8.53 -16.00
N ASP A 177 14.90 -9.47 -15.88
CA ASP A 177 16.22 -9.32 -16.46
C ASP A 177 16.23 -9.64 -17.96
N GLU A 178 15.33 -10.52 -18.40
CA GLU A 178 15.14 -10.84 -19.83
C GLU A 178 14.31 -9.79 -20.58
N TYR A 179 13.47 -9.02 -19.87
CA TYR A 179 12.51 -8.06 -20.44
C TYR A 179 12.60 -6.69 -19.72
N PRO A 180 13.70 -5.94 -19.90
CA PRO A 180 13.97 -4.70 -19.17
C PRO A 180 12.89 -3.62 -19.32
N ASN A 181 12.29 -3.55 -20.51
CA ASN A 181 11.33 -2.51 -20.87
C ASN A 181 9.88 -2.91 -20.51
N MET A 182 9.69 -3.92 -19.65
CA MET A 182 8.34 -4.38 -19.28
C MET A 182 7.57 -3.41 -18.39
N ASN A 183 8.26 -2.42 -17.82
CA ASN A 183 7.67 -1.40 -16.96
C ASN A 183 7.74 -0.01 -17.60
N THR A 184 8.06 0.07 -18.90
CA THR A 184 8.02 1.35 -19.61
C THR A 184 6.60 1.90 -19.55
N GLY A 185 6.43 3.18 -19.24
CA GLY A 185 5.10 3.81 -19.11
C GLY A 185 4.33 3.55 -17.82
N CYS A 186 4.62 2.49 -17.05
CA CYS A 186 3.87 2.20 -15.82
C CYS A 186 4.44 2.90 -14.58
N ASP A 187 3.61 3.40 -13.66
CA ASP A 187 4.07 3.97 -12.38
C ASP A 187 4.73 2.93 -11.47
N ILE A 188 4.26 1.68 -11.57
CA ILE A 188 4.76 0.55 -10.79
C ILE A 188 6.05 0.03 -11.41
N LYS A 189 7.18 0.23 -10.73
CA LYS A 189 8.51 -0.21 -11.17
C LYS A 189 9.09 -1.36 -10.34
N THR A 190 8.36 -1.84 -9.33
CA THR A 190 8.80 -2.93 -8.44
C THR A 190 7.63 -3.84 -8.04
N ARG A 191 7.93 -5.10 -7.73
CA ARG A 191 6.95 -6.08 -7.22
C ARG A 191 6.33 -5.65 -5.89
N GLU A 192 7.08 -4.94 -5.07
CA GLU A 192 6.63 -4.41 -3.79
C GLU A 192 5.64 -3.25 -3.96
N GLN A 193 5.85 -2.38 -4.95
CA GLN A 193 4.88 -1.34 -5.32
C GLN A 193 3.58 -1.97 -5.83
N PHE A 194 3.64 -3.04 -6.63
CA PHE A 194 2.44 -3.78 -7.04
C PHE A 194 1.59 -4.25 -5.85
N PHE A 195 2.21 -4.82 -4.81
CA PHE A 195 1.48 -5.22 -3.61
C PHE A 195 0.94 -4.03 -2.79
N ALA A 196 1.62 -2.88 -2.84
CA ALA A 196 1.12 -1.66 -2.21
C ALA A 196 -0.12 -1.15 -2.95
N GLU A 197 -0.08 -1.12 -4.28
CA GLU A 197 -1.19 -0.71 -5.12
C GLU A 197 -2.40 -1.63 -4.95
N PHE A 198 -2.19 -2.96 -5.01
CA PHE A 198 -3.28 -3.92 -4.76
C PHE A 198 -3.93 -3.73 -3.40
N LYS A 199 -3.12 -3.48 -2.36
CA LYS A 199 -3.64 -3.20 -1.02
C LYS A 199 -4.45 -1.90 -1.00
N ASP A 200 -3.98 -0.86 -1.68
CA ASP A 200 -4.66 0.44 -1.71
C ASP A 200 -5.96 0.39 -2.54
N ALA A 201 -5.98 -0.33 -3.67
CA ALA A 201 -7.19 -0.59 -4.45
C ALA A 201 -8.28 -1.27 -3.62
N ILE A 202 -7.93 -2.33 -2.86
CA ILE A 202 -8.90 -2.99 -1.96
C ILE A 202 -9.32 -2.06 -0.81
N LYS A 203 -8.36 -1.32 -0.21
CA LYS A 203 -8.63 -0.41 0.91
C LYS A 203 -9.58 0.72 0.52
N ASP A 204 -9.38 1.29 -0.66
CA ASP A 204 -10.17 2.41 -1.16
C ASP A 204 -11.57 1.96 -1.60
N ALA A 205 -11.74 0.67 -1.93
CA ALA A 205 -13.03 0.02 -2.20
C ALA A 205 -13.74 -0.54 -0.95
N HIS A 206 -13.28 -0.20 0.26
CA HIS A 206 -13.86 -0.70 1.51
C HIS A 206 -15.38 -0.45 1.60
N GLY A 207 -16.12 -1.50 1.98
CA GLY A 207 -17.59 -1.48 2.05
C GLY A 207 -18.30 -1.74 0.70
N LYS A 208 -17.55 -1.92 -0.39
CA LYS A 208 -18.07 -2.38 -1.68
C LYS A 208 -17.80 -3.87 -1.87
N THR A 209 -18.46 -4.49 -2.85
CA THR A 209 -18.06 -5.83 -3.34
C THR A 209 -16.86 -5.67 -4.28
N ILE A 210 -15.77 -6.38 -4.01
CA ILE A 210 -14.51 -6.26 -4.74
C ILE A 210 -14.26 -7.55 -5.53
N PHE A 211 -14.33 -7.48 -6.85
CA PHE A 211 -13.96 -8.60 -7.72
C PHE A 211 -12.51 -8.46 -8.16
N VAL A 212 -11.70 -9.49 -7.94
CA VAL A 212 -10.31 -9.54 -8.40
C VAL A 212 -10.21 -10.50 -9.58
N SER A 213 -9.97 -10.00 -10.80
CA SER A 213 -9.82 -10.80 -12.02
C SER A 213 -8.34 -10.98 -12.36
N MET A 214 -7.88 -12.22 -12.41
CA MET A 214 -6.46 -12.53 -12.62
C MET A 214 -6.28 -13.89 -13.28
N GLN A 215 -5.27 -14.09 -14.12
CA GLN A 215 -5.09 -15.37 -14.80
C GLN A 215 -4.83 -16.54 -13.83
N HIS A 216 -3.88 -16.36 -12.90
CA HIS A 216 -3.40 -17.41 -12.00
C HIS A 216 -4.20 -17.43 -10.69
N PRO A 217 -4.74 -18.57 -10.21
CA PRO A 217 -5.55 -18.60 -8.98
C PRO A 217 -4.72 -18.41 -7.71
N VAL A 218 -5.30 -17.79 -6.67
CA VAL A 218 -4.69 -17.83 -5.33
C VAL A 218 -4.83 -19.21 -4.68
N MET A 219 -5.98 -19.87 -4.94
CA MET A 219 -6.33 -21.20 -4.45
C MET A 219 -6.74 -22.14 -5.59
N SER A 220 -6.30 -23.40 -5.58
CA SER A 220 -6.76 -24.40 -6.56
C SER A 220 -6.75 -25.83 -6.02
N ASN A 221 -7.73 -26.64 -6.43
CA ASN A 221 -7.75 -28.10 -6.23
C ASN A 221 -7.27 -28.88 -7.47
N SER A 222 -6.71 -28.21 -8.48
CA SER A 222 -6.15 -28.87 -9.67
C SER A 222 -4.97 -29.75 -9.30
N ARG A 223 -4.87 -30.91 -9.97
CA ARG A 223 -3.82 -31.90 -9.70
C ARG A 223 -2.51 -31.47 -10.34
N ILE A 224 -1.65 -30.95 -9.49
CA ILE A 224 -0.23 -30.68 -9.74
C ILE A 224 0.49 -31.96 -10.18
N SER A 225 1.31 -31.86 -11.23
CA SER A 225 2.04 -33.00 -11.80
C SER A 225 3.16 -33.50 -10.87
N PHE A 226 3.68 -34.72 -11.09
CA PHE A 226 4.80 -35.25 -10.28
C PHE A 226 6.08 -34.41 -10.44
N PHE A 227 6.36 -33.93 -11.65
CA PHE A 227 7.55 -33.12 -11.93
C PHE A 227 7.45 -31.74 -11.27
N GLU A 228 6.28 -31.12 -11.36
CA GLU A 228 5.99 -29.83 -10.72
C GLU A 228 6.12 -29.91 -9.18
N LYS A 229 5.68 -31.02 -8.57
CA LYS A 229 5.87 -31.28 -7.12
C LYS A 229 7.33 -31.38 -6.67
N ILE A 230 8.24 -31.78 -7.56
CA ILE A 230 9.64 -32.03 -7.21
C ILE A 230 10.53 -30.85 -7.55
N GLY A 231 10.21 -30.12 -8.61
CA GLY A 231 11.16 -29.15 -9.18
C GLY A 231 10.59 -27.79 -9.59
N ALA A 232 9.26 -27.61 -9.65
CA ALA A 232 8.60 -26.36 -10.07
C ALA A 232 9.44 -25.54 -11.09
N PHE A 233 9.65 -26.12 -12.28
CA PHE A 233 10.66 -25.69 -13.25
C PHE A 233 10.23 -24.43 -14.04
N SER A 234 8.97 -24.01 -13.92
CA SER A 234 8.48 -22.73 -14.42
C SER A 234 8.10 -21.82 -13.25
N ALA A 235 8.28 -20.50 -13.42
CA ALA A 235 7.71 -19.52 -12.49
C ALA A 235 6.18 -19.64 -12.36
N GLN A 236 5.50 -20.12 -13.41
CA GLN A 236 4.05 -20.34 -13.45
C GLN A 236 3.59 -21.57 -12.68
N ASP A 237 4.49 -22.51 -12.36
CA ASP A 237 4.14 -23.73 -11.65
C ASP A 237 3.55 -23.39 -10.27
N TYR A 238 2.46 -24.04 -9.86
CA TYR A 238 1.73 -23.71 -8.62
C TYR A 238 2.59 -23.84 -7.34
N GLN A 239 3.67 -24.63 -7.42
CA GLN A 239 4.65 -24.83 -6.35
C GLN A 239 5.90 -23.94 -6.46
N SER A 240 6.04 -23.13 -7.50
CA SER A 240 7.18 -22.22 -7.68
C SER A 240 7.27 -21.24 -6.51
N GLU A 241 8.48 -20.81 -6.17
CA GLU A 241 8.67 -19.85 -5.07
C GLU A 241 8.00 -18.51 -5.38
N ALA A 242 8.18 -17.99 -6.60
CA ALA A 242 7.60 -16.73 -7.05
C ALA A 242 6.07 -16.76 -6.99
N PHE A 243 5.44 -17.82 -7.51
CA PHE A 243 3.98 -17.91 -7.52
C PHE A 243 3.41 -18.21 -6.13
N ARG A 244 4.06 -19.05 -5.31
CA ARG A 244 3.65 -19.24 -3.90
C ARG A 244 3.67 -17.94 -3.11
N TYR A 245 4.71 -17.14 -3.29
CA TYR A 245 4.79 -15.84 -2.63
C TYR A 245 3.75 -14.87 -3.18
N LEU A 246 3.56 -14.77 -4.51
CA LEU A 246 2.51 -13.94 -5.12
C LEU A 246 1.12 -14.26 -4.56
N ARG A 247 0.72 -15.53 -4.63
CA ARG A 247 -0.62 -15.94 -4.18
C ARG A 247 -0.82 -15.76 -2.68
N GLY A 248 0.18 -16.13 -1.87
CA GLY A 248 0.12 -15.94 -0.42
C GLY A 248 0.03 -14.46 -0.03
N ARG A 249 0.77 -13.58 -0.72
CA ARG A 249 0.68 -12.12 -0.53
C ARG A 249 -0.69 -11.55 -0.91
N LEU A 250 -1.25 -11.95 -2.06
CA LEU A 250 -2.56 -11.47 -2.52
C LEU A 250 -3.68 -11.95 -1.59
N GLU A 251 -3.68 -13.23 -1.24
CA GLU A 251 -4.61 -13.84 -0.28
C GLU A 251 -4.53 -13.12 1.08
N THR A 252 -3.32 -12.94 1.62
CA THR A 252 -3.10 -12.25 2.90
C THR A 252 -3.61 -10.82 2.89
N LEU A 253 -3.38 -10.08 1.80
CA LEU A 253 -3.84 -8.69 1.67
C LEU A 253 -5.36 -8.62 1.52
N ALA A 254 -5.96 -9.57 0.80
CA ALA A 254 -7.41 -9.69 0.69
C ALA A 254 -8.07 -10.03 2.03
N SER A 255 -7.51 -10.94 2.84
CA SER A 255 -8.02 -11.31 4.17
C SER A 255 -7.98 -10.19 5.23
N LEU A 256 -7.43 -9.02 4.88
CA LEU A 256 -7.49 -7.82 5.74
C LEU A 256 -8.75 -6.99 5.51
N TYR A 257 -9.54 -7.30 4.48
CA TYR A 257 -10.73 -6.54 4.09
C TYR A 257 -11.88 -7.48 3.72
N ASP A 258 -13.10 -7.00 3.89
CA ASP A 258 -14.30 -7.78 3.63
C ASP A 258 -14.70 -7.77 2.15
N ASN A 259 -15.53 -8.74 1.74
CA ASN A 259 -16.16 -8.82 0.42
C ASN A 259 -15.20 -8.88 -0.80
N VAL A 260 -14.00 -9.45 -0.65
CA VAL A 260 -13.04 -9.66 -1.76
C VAL A 260 -13.22 -11.04 -2.40
N ILE A 261 -13.47 -11.10 -3.71
CA ILE A 261 -13.76 -12.34 -4.46
C ILE A 261 -12.77 -12.48 -5.63
N PHE A 262 -12.00 -13.57 -5.67
CA PHE A 262 -11.07 -13.84 -6.76
C PHE A 262 -11.72 -14.63 -7.91
N ALA A 263 -11.41 -14.27 -9.14
CA ALA A 263 -11.82 -14.96 -10.37
C ALA A 263 -10.60 -15.22 -11.26
N SER A 264 -10.41 -16.46 -11.69
CA SER A 264 -9.26 -16.85 -12.52
C SER A 264 -9.55 -17.88 -13.61
N GLY A 265 -8.57 -18.07 -14.51
CA GLY A 265 -8.79 -18.73 -15.79
C GLY A 265 -7.76 -19.77 -16.23
N ILE A 266 -6.56 -19.86 -15.62
CA ILE A 266 -5.49 -20.72 -16.15
C ILE A 266 -5.76 -22.22 -15.97
N ASP A 267 -6.45 -22.60 -14.91
CA ASP A 267 -6.75 -23.99 -14.58
C ASP A 267 -7.82 -24.56 -15.53
N GLY A 268 -7.52 -25.70 -16.15
CA GLY A 268 -8.35 -26.34 -17.18
C GLY A 268 -9.65 -27.00 -16.68
N ASN A 269 -10.43 -26.34 -15.83
CA ASN A 269 -11.65 -26.85 -15.19
C ASN A 269 -12.54 -25.71 -14.61
N LEU A 270 -13.66 -26.06 -13.96
CA LEU A 270 -14.49 -25.14 -13.16
C LEU A 270 -14.33 -25.45 -11.68
N GLN A 271 -14.16 -24.42 -10.85
CA GLN A 271 -14.13 -24.57 -9.39
C GLN A 271 -14.76 -23.40 -8.67
N TYR A 272 -15.26 -23.71 -7.48
CA TYR A 272 -15.48 -22.76 -6.40
C TYR A 272 -14.67 -23.24 -5.19
N LEU A 273 -13.87 -22.37 -4.60
CA LEU A 273 -13.08 -22.62 -3.38
C LEU A 273 -13.30 -21.50 -2.38
N GLU A 274 -13.10 -21.80 -1.10
CA GLU A 274 -13.13 -20.81 -0.02
C GLU A 274 -12.20 -21.25 1.10
N ASP A 275 -11.31 -20.36 1.53
CA ASP A 275 -10.47 -20.53 2.71
C ASP A 275 -10.36 -19.20 3.45
N ASP A 276 -10.40 -19.24 4.79
CA ASP A 276 -10.35 -18.06 5.66
C ASP A 276 -11.24 -16.88 5.21
N GLY A 277 -12.45 -17.19 4.73
CA GLY A 277 -13.45 -16.22 4.25
C GLY A 277 -13.21 -15.68 2.84
N ILE A 278 -12.13 -16.07 2.15
CA ILE A 278 -11.79 -15.61 0.80
C ILE A 278 -12.33 -16.57 -0.26
N PRO A 279 -13.29 -16.16 -1.10
CA PRO A 279 -13.80 -16.98 -2.19
C PRO A 279 -12.90 -16.91 -3.42
N GLN A 280 -12.68 -18.05 -4.07
CA GLN A 280 -12.01 -18.17 -5.37
C GLN A 280 -12.90 -18.92 -6.37
N ILE A 281 -13.13 -18.30 -7.51
CA ILE A 281 -13.83 -18.87 -8.66
C ILE A 281 -12.78 -19.16 -9.73
N ILE A 282 -12.83 -20.35 -10.31
CA ILE A 282 -11.99 -20.76 -11.44
C ILE A 282 -12.89 -21.13 -12.60
N SER A 283 -12.64 -20.56 -13.77
CA SER A 283 -13.38 -20.86 -14.99
C SER A 283 -12.47 -20.89 -16.20
N GLY A 284 -11.75 -22.00 -16.42
CA GLY A 284 -10.74 -22.12 -17.48
C GLY A 284 -10.94 -23.30 -18.44
N THR A 285 -12.19 -23.65 -18.73
CA THR A 285 -12.53 -24.96 -19.34
C THR A 285 -12.22 -25.14 -20.82
N THR A 286 -11.64 -24.15 -21.48
CA THR A 286 -11.25 -24.27 -22.90
C THR A 286 -9.84 -24.86 -23.00
N GLY A 287 -9.64 -25.84 -23.89
CA GLY A 287 -8.33 -26.47 -24.09
C GLY A 287 -8.09 -27.70 -23.21
N LYS A 288 -6.88 -27.83 -22.65
CA LYS A 288 -6.46 -29.06 -21.96
C LYS A 288 -7.11 -29.18 -20.58
N THR A 289 -8.00 -30.16 -20.44
CA THR A 289 -8.65 -30.47 -19.15
C THR A 289 -7.66 -30.93 -18.08
N GLU A 290 -7.76 -30.32 -16.90
CA GLU A 290 -6.98 -30.72 -15.72
C GLU A 290 -7.82 -31.54 -14.73
N LYS A 291 -7.17 -32.49 -14.06
CA LYS A 291 -7.84 -33.34 -13.07
C LYS A 291 -7.96 -32.62 -11.73
N LEU A 292 -9.04 -32.86 -11.01
CA LEU A 292 -9.29 -32.27 -9.69
C LEU A 292 -8.94 -33.21 -8.51
N SER A 293 -8.68 -32.61 -7.35
CA SER A 293 -8.49 -33.29 -6.07
C SER A 293 -9.09 -32.46 -4.92
N ILE A 294 -10.41 -32.48 -4.79
CA ILE A 294 -11.14 -31.72 -3.76
C ILE A 294 -10.86 -32.30 -2.38
N ARG A 295 -10.39 -31.45 -1.46
CA ARG A 295 -10.06 -31.84 -0.06
C ARG A 295 -11.16 -31.45 0.93
N LYS A 296 -11.84 -30.32 0.72
CA LYS A 296 -12.91 -29.79 1.57
C LYS A 296 -14.27 -29.91 0.87
N GLU A 297 -14.86 -31.11 0.83
CA GLU A 297 -16.06 -31.39 0.02
C GLU A 297 -17.32 -30.58 0.39
N ASN A 298 -17.37 -29.98 1.59
CA ASN A 298 -18.50 -29.14 2.02
C ASN A 298 -18.33 -27.65 1.68
N GLU A 299 -17.11 -27.22 1.39
CA GLU A 299 -16.74 -25.82 1.15
C GLU A 299 -16.37 -25.59 -0.33
N HIS A 300 -15.75 -26.60 -0.96
CA HIS A 300 -15.23 -26.54 -2.32
C HIS A 300 -16.10 -27.35 -3.29
N PHE A 301 -16.20 -26.85 -4.51
CA PHE A 301 -16.80 -27.55 -5.64
C PHE A 301 -15.83 -27.54 -6.84
N GLY A 302 -15.90 -28.57 -7.68
CA GLY A 302 -15.25 -28.52 -8.97
C GLY A 302 -15.72 -29.57 -9.96
N THR A 303 -15.69 -29.24 -11.26
CA THR A 303 -16.02 -30.12 -12.37
C THR A 303 -15.05 -29.91 -13.53
N THR A 304 -14.78 -30.98 -14.29
CA THR A 304 -13.90 -30.94 -15.47
C THR A 304 -14.66 -30.76 -16.78
N LYS A 305 -15.97 -30.53 -16.71
CA LYS A 305 -16.80 -30.31 -17.90
C LYS A 305 -16.76 -28.85 -18.33
N ALA A 306 -16.94 -28.63 -19.63
CA ALA A 306 -16.92 -27.30 -20.22
C ALA A 306 -18.07 -26.42 -19.72
N GLY A 307 -17.77 -25.16 -19.43
CA GLY A 307 -18.72 -24.24 -18.80
C GLY A 307 -18.12 -22.90 -18.39
N TYR A 308 -18.93 -22.10 -17.70
CA TYR A 308 -18.60 -20.75 -17.25
C TYR A 308 -19.16 -20.48 -15.85
N ALA A 309 -18.68 -19.41 -15.21
CA ALA A 309 -19.24 -18.89 -13.97
C ALA A 309 -20.11 -17.65 -14.22
N LYS A 310 -21.18 -17.49 -13.44
CA LYS A 310 -21.96 -16.26 -13.32
C LYS A 310 -21.92 -15.80 -11.85
N LEU A 311 -21.64 -14.53 -11.62
CA LEU A 311 -21.68 -13.90 -10.31
C LEU A 311 -22.69 -12.77 -10.33
N THR A 312 -23.61 -12.77 -9.37
CA THR A 312 -24.66 -11.76 -9.23
C THR A 312 -24.57 -11.14 -7.84
N PRO A 313 -23.85 -10.00 -7.71
CA PRO A 313 -23.78 -9.25 -6.46
C PRO A 313 -25.13 -8.60 -6.12
N HIS A 314 -25.42 -8.45 -4.82
CA HIS A 314 -26.62 -7.84 -4.26
C HIS A 314 -26.29 -6.59 -3.44
N LYS A 315 -27.26 -5.69 -3.25
CA LYS A 315 -27.04 -4.40 -2.58
C LYS A 315 -26.55 -4.50 -1.12
N ASN A 316 -26.74 -5.64 -0.48
CA ASN A 316 -26.25 -5.95 0.87
C ASN A 316 -24.86 -6.63 0.85
N ASN A 317 -24.11 -6.47 -0.24
CA ASN A 317 -22.79 -7.08 -0.46
C ASN A 317 -22.77 -8.63 -0.49
N GLU A 318 -23.93 -9.30 -0.45
CA GLU A 318 -24.00 -10.73 -0.75
C GLU A 318 -23.78 -10.98 -2.25
N THR A 319 -23.08 -12.05 -2.61
CA THR A 319 -22.87 -12.40 -4.02
C THR A 319 -23.33 -13.82 -4.29
N LEU A 320 -24.30 -13.97 -5.20
CA LEU A 320 -24.70 -15.28 -5.71
C LEU A 320 -23.69 -15.76 -6.76
N VAL A 321 -23.04 -16.88 -6.50
CA VAL A 321 -22.12 -17.54 -7.44
C VAL A 321 -22.79 -18.77 -8.01
N GLU A 322 -22.80 -18.86 -9.33
CA GLU A 322 -23.38 -19.98 -10.08
C GLU A 322 -22.39 -20.49 -11.13
N LEU A 323 -22.22 -21.80 -11.22
CA LEU A 323 -21.41 -22.44 -12.25
C LEU A 323 -22.30 -23.21 -13.21
N TYR A 324 -22.12 -23.00 -14.51
CA TYR A 324 -22.94 -23.58 -15.57
C TYR A 324 -22.10 -24.47 -16.49
N GLU A 325 -22.63 -25.65 -16.83
CA GLU A 325 -22.07 -26.48 -17.90
C GLU A 325 -22.71 -26.08 -19.25
N ILE A 326 -21.93 -26.02 -20.33
CA ILE A 326 -22.42 -25.61 -21.66
C ILE A 326 -23.59 -26.51 -22.12
N ASP A 327 -23.52 -27.80 -21.82
CA ASP A 327 -24.54 -28.79 -22.19
C ASP A 327 -25.87 -28.63 -21.42
N ASN A 328 -25.86 -27.88 -20.31
CA ASN A 328 -27.05 -27.60 -19.50
C ASN A 328 -27.05 -26.14 -18.98
N ALA A 329 -27.05 -25.19 -19.91
CA ALA A 329 -26.92 -23.77 -19.60
C ALA A 329 -28.14 -23.14 -18.89
N ASP A 330 -29.25 -23.85 -18.73
CA ASP A 330 -30.47 -23.33 -18.08
C ASP A 330 -30.53 -23.63 -16.58
N THR A 331 -29.63 -24.46 -16.04
CA THR A 331 -29.59 -24.80 -14.61
C THR A 331 -28.15 -24.89 -14.12
N PRO A 332 -27.76 -24.14 -13.08
CA PRO A 332 -26.41 -24.20 -12.57
C PRO A 332 -26.11 -25.57 -11.95
N VAL A 333 -24.90 -26.07 -12.18
CA VAL A 333 -24.40 -27.30 -11.55
C VAL A 333 -23.88 -27.08 -10.13
N PHE A 334 -23.65 -25.81 -9.78
CA PHE A 334 -23.31 -25.36 -8.44
C PHE A 334 -23.88 -23.95 -8.23
N SER A 335 -24.41 -23.69 -7.04
CA SER A 335 -24.93 -22.39 -6.64
C SER A 335 -24.63 -22.16 -5.16
N LYS A 336 -24.04 -21.01 -4.82
CA LYS A 336 -23.76 -20.61 -3.44
C LYS A 336 -23.82 -19.09 -3.31
N THR A 337 -24.43 -18.62 -2.23
CA THR A 337 -24.38 -17.21 -1.85
C THR A 337 -23.22 -16.98 -0.90
N ILE A 338 -22.27 -16.15 -1.32
CA ILE A 338 -21.25 -15.57 -0.45
C ILE A 338 -21.94 -14.52 0.41
N LYS A 339 -21.82 -14.65 1.72
CA LYS A 339 -22.43 -13.71 2.66
C LYS A 339 -21.56 -12.48 2.80
N SER A 340 -22.18 -11.35 3.12
CA SER A 340 -21.43 -10.17 3.55
C SER A 340 -21.06 -10.28 5.03
N ASP A 341 -19.88 -9.74 5.37
CA ASP A 341 -19.41 -9.58 6.75
C ASP A 341 -19.94 -8.29 7.40
N GLU A 342 -20.85 -7.55 6.75
CA GLU A 342 -21.43 -6.34 7.31
C GLU A 342 -22.16 -6.58 8.65
N PRO A 343 -21.97 -5.70 9.66
CA PRO A 343 -22.63 -5.86 10.96
C PRO A 343 -24.14 -5.73 10.86
N ASN A 344 -24.87 -6.58 11.59
CA ASN A 344 -26.30 -6.38 11.80
C ASN A 344 -26.52 -5.16 12.71
N TRP A 345 -26.88 -4.03 12.10
CA TRP A 345 -27.07 -2.75 12.77
C TRP A 345 -28.11 -2.75 13.89
N ASP A 346 -29.09 -3.65 13.83
CA ASP A 346 -30.13 -3.79 14.87
C ASP A 346 -29.62 -4.47 16.14
N GLU A 347 -28.46 -5.14 16.09
CA GLU A 347 -27.84 -5.83 17.22
C GLU A 347 -26.81 -4.97 17.98
N ILE A 348 -26.45 -3.79 17.46
CA ILE A 348 -25.44 -2.93 18.08
C ILE A 348 -26.10 -1.95 19.07
N ASP A 349 -25.76 -2.09 20.35
CA ASP A 349 -26.20 -1.16 21.41
C ASP A 349 -25.41 0.15 21.37
N PHE A 350 -26.05 1.23 20.92
CA PHE A 350 -25.47 2.58 20.85
C PHE A 350 -25.87 3.42 22.06
N LYS A 351 -24.89 3.80 22.88
CA LYS A 351 -25.11 4.76 23.96
C LYS A 351 -25.16 6.19 23.41
N THR A 352 -26.14 6.94 23.87
CA THR A 352 -26.32 8.36 23.55
C THR A 352 -25.31 9.25 24.29
N LYS A 353 -25.13 10.49 23.80
CA LYS A 353 -24.28 11.48 24.46
C LYS A 353 -24.74 11.76 25.89
N GLU A 354 -26.05 11.73 26.14
CA GLU A 354 -26.65 11.92 27.46
C GLU A 354 -26.29 10.78 28.43
N GLU A 355 -26.13 9.55 27.93
CA GLU A 355 -25.79 8.37 28.75
C GLU A 355 -24.29 8.31 29.09
N ILE A 356 -23.42 8.75 28.18
CA ILE A 356 -21.96 8.74 28.39
C ILE A 356 -21.48 10.01 29.11
N GLY A 357 -22.04 11.17 28.75
CA GLY A 357 -21.58 12.50 29.17
C GLY A 357 -20.45 13.07 28.30
N ASP A 358 -20.08 14.33 28.56
CA ASP A 358 -19.10 15.07 27.74
C ASP A 358 -17.65 14.57 27.87
N THR A 359 -17.35 13.81 28.93
CA THR A 359 -16.00 13.30 29.18
C THR A 359 -16.06 11.92 29.81
N ILE A 360 -15.08 11.07 29.48
CA ILE A 360 -14.93 9.74 30.05
C ILE A 360 -13.51 9.52 30.57
N SER A 361 -13.37 8.58 31.52
CA SER A 361 -12.08 8.13 32.01
C SER A 361 -11.67 6.84 31.29
N ALA A 362 -10.66 6.93 30.42
CA ALA A 362 -10.20 5.82 29.57
C ALA A 362 -8.67 5.75 29.54
N SER A 363 -8.12 4.58 29.27
CA SER A 363 -6.68 4.32 29.08
C SER A 363 -6.47 3.61 27.74
N ILE A 364 -5.24 3.63 27.22
CA ILE A 364 -4.91 2.98 25.95
C ILE A 364 -4.88 1.46 26.13
N TYR A 365 -4.22 1.01 27.20
CA TYR A 365 -4.14 -0.39 27.61
C TYR A 365 -4.83 -0.60 28.96
N THR A 366 -5.19 -1.85 29.24
CA THR A 366 -5.60 -2.30 30.56
C THR A 366 -4.40 -2.42 31.49
N ARG A 367 -4.64 -2.45 32.81
CA ARG A 367 -3.55 -2.64 33.78
C ARG A 367 -2.85 -3.99 33.59
N GLU A 368 -3.61 -5.04 33.31
CA GLU A 368 -3.10 -6.40 33.09
C GLU A 368 -2.12 -6.48 31.90
N GLU A 369 -2.40 -5.75 30.82
CA GLU A 369 -1.51 -5.73 29.65
C GLU A 369 -0.14 -5.09 29.97
N THR A 370 -0.13 -4.09 30.85
CA THR A 370 1.07 -3.32 31.23
C THR A 370 1.80 -3.85 32.46
N ASP A 371 1.15 -4.67 33.29
CA ASP A 371 1.72 -5.19 34.53
C ASP A 371 2.80 -6.25 34.22
N LYS A 372 4.04 -5.97 34.63
CA LYS A 372 5.19 -6.86 34.43
C LYS A 372 5.89 -7.11 35.76
N SER A 373 6.59 -8.23 35.84
CA SER A 373 7.43 -8.51 37.01
C SER A 373 8.72 -7.69 36.95
N GLY A 374 9.30 -7.32 38.10
CA GLY A 374 10.58 -6.58 38.12
C GLY A 374 11.75 -7.30 37.42
N LEU A 375 11.75 -8.64 37.35
CA LEU A 375 12.74 -9.37 36.55
C LEU A 375 12.55 -9.12 35.05
N TYR A 376 11.30 -9.05 34.59
CA TYR A 376 10.98 -8.75 33.20
C TYR A 376 11.38 -7.31 32.86
N GLU A 377 11.05 -6.34 33.72
CA GLU A 377 11.44 -4.93 33.54
C GLU A 377 12.96 -4.77 33.51
N THR A 378 13.70 -5.49 34.36
CA THR A 378 15.18 -5.44 34.35
C THR A 378 15.75 -5.97 33.02
N LEU A 379 15.14 -7.01 32.45
CA LEU A 379 15.62 -7.63 31.22
C LEU A 379 15.19 -6.85 29.98
N PHE A 380 13.92 -6.47 29.89
CA PHE A 380 13.33 -5.90 28.68
C PHE A 380 13.23 -4.37 28.71
N GLY A 381 13.37 -3.73 29.87
CA GLY A 381 13.13 -2.30 30.06
C GLY A 381 11.80 -2.05 30.77
N ASP A 382 11.67 -0.89 31.41
CA ASP A 382 10.41 -0.38 32.00
C ASP A 382 9.53 0.31 30.93
N PHE A 383 10.16 0.90 29.91
CA PHE A 383 9.52 1.66 28.84
C PHE A 383 8.59 2.76 29.39
N TYR A 384 7.40 2.95 28.80
CA TYR A 384 6.37 3.84 29.29
C TYR A 384 5.09 3.08 29.70
N ARG A 385 5.19 1.81 30.12
CA ARG A 385 4.03 0.93 30.38
C ARG A 385 2.97 1.54 31.31
N ASP A 386 3.41 2.17 32.40
CA ASP A 386 2.50 2.71 33.42
C ASP A 386 1.58 3.81 32.86
N VAL A 387 2.07 4.69 31.97
CA VAL A 387 1.25 5.75 31.40
C VAL A 387 0.25 5.24 30.35
N TYR A 388 0.53 4.09 29.69
CA TYR A 388 -0.41 3.44 28.77
C TYR A 388 -1.67 2.90 29.48
N SER A 389 -1.53 2.41 30.72
CA SER A 389 -2.66 1.93 31.54
C SER A 389 -3.24 2.98 32.50
N THR A 390 -2.64 4.18 32.54
CA THR A 390 -3.16 5.30 33.32
C THR A 390 -4.40 5.89 32.64
N LYS A 391 -5.51 5.96 33.37
CA LYS A 391 -6.74 6.54 32.85
C LYS A 391 -6.65 8.06 32.77
N ILE A 392 -6.84 8.59 31.57
CA ILE A 392 -6.96 10.03 31.33
C ILE A 392 -8.44 10.43 31.27
N LYS A 393 -8.74 11.69 31.56
CA LYS A 393 -10.07 12.28 31.33
C LYS A 393 -10.09 12.83 29.90
N ALA A 394 -10.73 12.12 28.98
CA ALA A 394 -10.81 12.50 27.57
C ALA A 394 -12.21 13.05 27.23
N PRO A 395 -12.31 14.06 26.35
CA PRO A 395 -13.59 14.48 25.79
C PRO A 395 -14.19 13.36 24.93
N VAL A 396 -15.52 13.21 24.98
CA VAL A 396 -16.26 12.22 24.19
C VAL A 396 -16.69 12.86 22.88
N LEU A 397 -16.38 12.21 21.76
CA LEU A 397 -16.68 12.71 20.42
C LEU A 397 -17.70 11.83 19.70
N PHE A 398 -18.83 12.44 19.36
CA PHE A 398 -19.79 11.90 18.41
C PHE A 398 -19.56 12.58 17.06
N LEU A 399 -19.27 11.82 16.01
CA LEU A 399 -18.78 12.32 14.72
C LEU A 399 -19.86 13.10 13.96
N ASP A 400 -21.13 12.76 14.17
CA ASP A 400 -22.30 13.48 13.67
C ASP A 400 -22.50 14.86 14.32
N THR A 401 -21.78 15.16 15.42
CA THR A 401 -21.79 16.48 16.08
C THR A 401 -20.76 17.45 15.53
N LEU A 402 -19.82 16.99 14.69
CA LEU A 402 -18.85 17.86 14.04
C LEU A 402 -19.51 18.64 12.90
N GLU A 403 -19.10 19.90 12.73
CA GLU A 403 -19.55 20.74 11.62
C GLU A 403 -19.26 20.02 10.28
N GLY A 404 -20.21 20.08 9.37
CA GLY A 404 -20.14 19.35 8.10
C GLY A 404 -20.68 17.91 8.13
N ASN A 405 -21.07 17.36 9.29
CA ASN A 405 -21.65 16.01 9.43
C ASN A 405 -20.79 14.93 8.76
N LEU A 406 -19.64 14.66 9.39
CA LEU A 406 -18.59 13.78 8.86
C LEU A 406 -19.12 12.39 8.51
N GLN A 407 -18.80 11.92 7.30
CA GLN A 407 -19.09 10.58 6.82
C GLN A 407 -17.80 9.77 6.69
N PRO A 408 -17.77 8.47 7.09
CA PRO A 408 -16.62 7.62 6.85
C PRO A 408 -16.30 7.60 5.36
N LEU A 409 -15.05 7.85 5.03
CA LEU A 409 -14.56 7.84 3.65
C LEU A 409 -13.80 6.53 3.38
N LYS A 410 -12.70 6.30 4.10
CA LYS A 410 -11.87 5.11 3.94
C LYS A 410 -10.98 4.83 5.12
N GLU A 411 -10.61 3.56 5.29
CA GLU A 411 -9.61 3.15 6.26
C GLU A 411 -8.19 3.62 5.86
N GLY A 412 -7.26 3.57 6.80
CA GLY A 412 -5.90 4.04 6.61
C GLY A 412 -4.90 3.47 7.63
N GLY A 413 -3.77 4.16 7.74
CA GLY A 413 -2.71 3.86 8.70
C GLY A 413 -1.57 3.03 8.10
N GLY A 414 -0.43 3.00 8.80
CA GLY A 414 0.77 2.27 8.38
C GLY A 414 0.74 0.78 8.75
N MET A 415 1.89 0.20 9.07
CA MET A 415 1.98 -1.22 9.45
C MET A 415 1.35 -1.53 10.82
N GLN A 416 1.32 -0.57 11.74
CA GLN A 416 0.86 -0.74 13.12
C GLN A 416 -0.32 0.16 13.52
N SER A 417 -0.52 1.27 12.80
CA SER A 417 -1.53 2.28 13.13
C SER A 417 -2.86 1.94 12.45
N ARG A 418 -3.96 2.10 13.18
CA ARG A 418 -5.33 2.06 12.64
C ARG A 418 -5.86 3.48 12.53
N SER A 419 -6.38 3.87 11.38
CA SER A 419 -6.97 5.19 11.19
C SER A 419 -8.16 5.12 10.25
N LEU A 420 -9.15 5.97 10.47
CA LEU A 420 -10.32 6.11 9.60
C LEU A 420 -10.41 7.57 9.15
N ARG A 421 -10.51 7.76 7.83
CA ARG A 421 -10.72 9.06 7.23
C ARG A 421 -12.21 9.36 7.11
N PHE A 422 -12.53 10.62 7.23
CA PHE A 422 -13.89 11.14 7.08
C PHE A 422 -13.88 12.32 6.13
N ILE A 423 -14.98 12.50 5.43
CA ILE A 423 -15.24 13.67 4.59
C ILE A 423 -16.40 14.48 5.16
N SER A 424 -16.26 15.80 5.13
CA SER A 424 -17.31 16.74 5.49
C SER A 424 -18.14 17.15 4.28
N LYS A 425 -19.33 17.74 4.50
CA LYS A 425 -20.16 18.30 3.42
C LYS A 425 -19.50 19.40 2.59
N ASP A 426 -18.46 20.04 3.12
CA ASP A 426 -17.69 21.07 2.43
C ASP A 426 -16.41 20.48 1.79
N ASP A 427 -16.39 19.16 1.57
CA ASP A 427 -15.31 18.38 0.94
C ASP A 427 -13.94 18.40 1.67
N HIS A 428 -13.89 18.90 2.91
CA HIS A 428 -12.72 18.78 3.77
C HIS A 428 -12.63 17.41 4.43
N GLU A 429 -11.41 16.84 4.50
CA GLU A 429 -11.18 15.54 5.13
C GLU A 429 -10.56 15.64 6.54
N TYR A 430 -10.93 14.70 7.40
CA TYR A 430 -10.39 14.54 8.73
C TYR A 430 -9.96 13.09 8.95
N THR A 431 -8.99 12.86 9.83
CA THR A 431 -8.53 11.52 10.15
C THR A 431 -8.59 11.29 11.66
N ILE A 432 -9.26 10.22 12.08
CA ILE A 432 -9.06 9.67 13.42
C ILE A 432 -7.97 8.60 13.36
N ARG A 433 -7.07 8.56 14.33
CA ARG A 433 -6.06 7.49 14.46
C ARG A 433 -6.04 6.96 15.88
N ALA A 434 -6.16 5.65 16.03
CA ALA A 434 -6.18 4.99 17.33
C ALA A 434 -4.84 5.23 18.06
N LEU A 435 -4.92 5.55 19.35
CA LEU A 435 -3.73 5.57 20.21
C LEU A 435 -3.23 4.15 20.48
N ARG A 436 -4.16 3.17 20.49
CA ARG A 436 -3.85 1.74 20.57
C ARG A 436 -3.37 1.23 19.22
N LYS A 437 -2.12 0.77 19.18
CA LYS A 437 -1.51 0.12 18.01
C LYS A 437 -2.01 -1.33 17.85
N SER A 438 -2.05 -1.81 16.61
CA SER A 438 -2.43 -3.19 16.28
C SER A 438 -1.18 -4.08 16.16
N ALA A 439 -0.96 -4.94 17.15
CA ALA A 439 0.11 -5.94 17.12
C ALA A 439 -0.09 -6.95 15.98
N THR A 440 -1.34 -7.34 15.70
CA THR A 440 -1.65 -8.27 14.61
C THR A 440 -1.26 -7.68 13.26
N ARG A 441 -1.68 -6.44 12.96
CA ARG A 441 -1.33 -5.74 11.72
C ARG A 441 0.18 -5.56 11.58
N PHE A 442 0.87 -5.23 12.69
CA PHE A 442 2.32 -5.11 12.72
C PHE A 442 3.02 -6.44 12.42
N LEU A 443 2.63 -7.53 13.09
CA LEU A 443 3.26 -8.84 12.89
C LEU A 443 2.97 -9.39 11.48
N GLN A 444 1.77 -9.16 10.95
CA GLN A 444 1.41 -9.48 9.56
C GLN A 444 2.29 -8.70 8.57
N ALA A 445 2.42 -7.38 8.75
CA ALA A 445 3.19 -6.56 7.82
C ALA A 445 4.72 -6.75 7.94
N ALA A 446 5.23 -7.01 9.15
CA ALA A 446 6.66 -7.02 9.43
C ALA A 446 7.30 -8.42 9.46
N ALA A 447 6.57 -9.45 9.89
CA ALA A 447 7.14 -10.78 10.16
C ALA A 447 6.60 -11.88 9.23
N VAL A 448 5.31 -11.87 8.90
CA VAL A 448 4.68 -12.91 8.07
C VAL A 448 3.85 -12.24 6.98
N LYS A 449 4.45 -11.94 5.84
CA LYS A 449 3.78 -11.13 4.81
C LYS A 449 2.84 -11.93 3.90
N ASP A 450 3.08 -13.23 3.78
CA ASP A 450 2.54 -14.12 2.74
C ASP A 450 1.58 -15.19 3.27
N HIS A 451 1.25 -15.17 4.56
CA HIS A 451 0.22 -16.01 5.14
C HIS A 451 -0.56 -15.22 6.18
N TYR A 452 -1.89 -15.31 6.19
CA TYR A 452 -2.71 -14.63 7.18
C TYR A 452 -2.48 -15.22 8.59
N ILE A 453 -2.21 -14.36 9.59
CA ILE A 453 -1.81 -14.80 10.94
C ILE A 453 -2.74 -14.35 12.07
N LYS A 454 -3.82 -13.61 11.79
CA LYS A 454 -4.69 -13.03 12.84
C LYS A 454 -5.10 -14.07 13.87
N ASP A 455 -5.73 -15.15 13.40
CA ASP A 455 -6.28 -16.20 14.27
C ASP A 455 -5.20 -17.00 15.02
N TYR A 456 -3.99 -17.04 14.49
CA TYR A 456 -2.86 -17.75 15.09
C TYR A 456 -2.11 -16.92 16.13
N ILE A 457 -2.19 -15.59 16.04
CA ILE A 457 -1.39 -14.68 16.88
C ILE A 457 -2.18 -14.07 18.03
N GLU A 458 -3.50 -14.06 17.95
CA GLU A 458 -4.35 -13.59 19.05
C GLU A 458 -4.08 -14.36 20.35
N ASN A 459 -3.92 -13.61 21.45
CA ASN A 459 -3.61 -14.11 22.79
C ASN A 459 -2.26 -14.84 22.93
N THR A 460 -1.35 -14.72 21.96
CA THR A 460 -0.01 -15.33 22.00
C THR A 460 1.03 -14.50 22.75
N VAL A 461 2.16 -15.13 23.07
CA VAL A 461 3.35 -14.43 23.60
C VAL A 461 3.89 -13.41 22.60
N ALA A 462 3.86 -13.72 21.30
CA ALA A 462 4.34 -12.83 20.24
C ALA A 462 3.52 -11.53 20.18
N GLN A 463 2.18 -11.64 20.20
CA GLN A 463 1.29 -10.47 20.24
C GLN A 463 1.53 -9.63 21.50
N ARG A 464 1.61 -10.26 22.68
CA ARG A 464 1.89 -9.55 23.94
C ARG A 464 3.22 -8.80 23.90
N TYR A 465 4.25 -9.40 23.31
CA TYR A 465 5.56 -8.75 23.16
C TYR A 465 5.52 -7.59 22.16
N ALA A 466 4.83 -7.73 21.02
CA ALA A 466 4.66 -6.64 20.07
C ALA A 466 3.90 -5.46 20.68
N MET A 467 2.86 -5.72 21.47
CA MET A 467 2.15 -4.69 22.24
C MET A 467 3.07 -3.99 23.24
N ASP A 468 3.94 -4.76 23.91
CA ASP A 468 4.93 -4.24 24.85
C ASP A 468 5.92 -3.28 24.18
N LEU A 469 6.40 -3.64 22.98
CA LEU A 469 7.31 -2.81 22.19
C LEU A 469 6.69 -1.45 21.80
N PHE A 470 5.37 -1.37 21.63
CA PHE A 470 4.72 -0.09 21.34
C PHE A 470 4.76 0.88 22.54
N THR A 471 4.97 0.36 23.75
CA THR A 471 5.14 1.22 24.94
C THR A 471 6.50 1.89 25.03
N THR A 472 7.40 1.66 24.06
CA THR A 472 8.70 2.34 23.99
C THR A 472 8.58 3.80 23.57
N ALA A 473 7.48 4.23 22.92
CA ALA A 473 7.20 5.63 22.63
C ALA A 473 6.18 6.21 23.62
N HIS A 474 6.42 7.43 24.13
CA HIS A 474 5.53 8.05 25.10
C HIS A 474 4.20 8.45 24.42
N PRO A 475 3.04 7.92 24.86
CA PRO A 475 1.80 7.98 24.08
C PRO A 475 1.25 9.40 23.92
N TYR A 476 1.56 10.27 24.89
CA TYR A 476 1.06 11.65 24.91
C TYR A 476 2.14 12.73 24.67
N ALA A 477 3.44 12.44 24.73
CA ALA A 477 4.45 13.50 24.75
C ALA A 477 4.53 14.26 23.42
N ARG A 478 4.20 13.57 22.32
CA ARG A 478 4.05 14.15 20.97
C ARG A 478 3.08 15.33 20.88
N TYR A 479 2.09 15.46 21.78
CA TYR A 479 1.16 16.60 21.73
C TYR A 479 1.83 17.92 22.12
N SER A 480 3.01 17.87 22.75
CA SER A 480 3.86 19.05 22.96
C SER A 480 4.30 19.69 21.63
N LEU A 481 4.36 18.91 20.55
CA LEU A 481 4.78 19.37 19.24
C LEU A 481 3.81 20.39 18.63
N LYS A 482 2.54 20.45 19.07
CA LYS A 482 1.59 21.50 18.63
C LYS A 482 2.18 22.89 18.91
N HIS A 483 2.65 23.11 20.13
CA HIS A 483 3.26 24.38 20.54
C HIS A 483 4.63 24.61 19.90
N ILE A 484 5.47 23.56 19.82
CA ILE A 484 6.80 23.64 19.23
C ILE A 484 6.72 23.99 17.74
N ASN A 485 5.80 23.36 16.99
CA ASN A 485 5.60 23.63 15.58
C ASN A 485 5.10 25.06 15.35
N ASP A 486 4.13 25.54 16.13
CA ASP A 486 3.63 26.92 16.05
C ASP A 486 4.76 27.93 16.32
N LEU A 487 5.59 27.66 17.33
CA LEU A 487 6.73 28.51 17.71
C LEU A 487 7.82 28.58 16.63
N LEU A 488 8.07 27.46 15.95
CA LEU A 488 9.08 27.33 14.89
C LEU A 488 8.52 27.61 13.49
N ASN A 489 7.24 27.98 13.39
CA ASN A 489 6.51 28.15 12.14
C ASN A 489 6.62 26.91 11.21
N ILE A 490 6.46 25.72 11.80
CA ILE A 490 6.36 24.46 11.06
C ILE A 490 4.89 24.18 10.78
N LYS A 491 4.53 24.06 9.51
CA LYS A 491 3.17 23.71 9.08
C LYS A 491 2.95 22.21 9.26
N ALA A 492 1.99 21.80 10.07
CA ALA A 492 1.74 20.41 10.41
C ALA A 492 0.30 20.23 10.93
N GLY A 493 -0.16 18.98 10.95
CA GLY A 493 -1.41 18.62 11.63
C GLY A 493 -1.40 19.00 13.11
N LYS A 494 -2.59 19.32 13.65
CA LYS A 494 -2.79 19.69 15.06
C LYS A 494 -3.70 18.66 15.75
N PRO A 495 -3.19 17.46 16.06
CA PRO A 495 -4.01 16.40 16.58
C PRO A 495 -4.52 16.67 18.00
N GLU A 496 -5.75 16.27 18.26
CA GLU A 496 -6.40 16.38 19.58
C GLU A 496 -6.95 15.02 20.02
N ILE A 497 -6.93 14.73 21.33
CA ILE A 497 -7.32 13.42 21.87
C ILE A 497 -8.81 13.41 22.17
N PHE A 498 -9.50 12.37 21.68
CA PHE A 498 -10.90 12.10 21.98
C PHE A 498 -11.11 10.64 22.35
N TYR A 499 -12.15 10.38 23.13
CA TYR A 499 -12.77 9.06 23.21
C TYR A 499 -13.91 8.99 22.20
N ILE A 500 -13.89 8.00 21.33
CA ILE A 500 -14.92 7.79 20.31
C ILE A 500 -15.72 6.56 20.72
N PRO A 501 -16.98 6.69 21.17
CA PRO A 501 -17.83 5.54 21.47
C PRO A 501 -18.30 4.86 20.18
N LYS A 502 -18.78 3.62 20.31
CA LYS A 502 -19.58 2.99 19.24
C LYS A 502 -20.78 3.89 18.92
N GLN A 503 -20.97 4.19 17.64
CA GLN A 503 -21.98 5.14 17.17
C GLN A 503 -22.30 4.94 15.69
N LYS A 504 -23.53 5.23 15.25
CA LYS A 504 -23.97 5.01 13.86
C LYS A 504 -23.06 5.67 12.81
N ALA A 505 -22.51 6.84 13.10
CA ALA A 505 -21.64 7.58 12.20
C ALA A 505 -20.33 6.86 11.82
N LEU A 506 -19.94 5.79 12.53
CA LEU A 506 -18.77 4.99 12.16
C LEU A 506 -19.03 4.03 10.97
N GLY A 507 -20.29 3.80 10.58
CA GLY A 507 -20.58 2.86 9.52
C GLY A 507 -20.06 1.44 9.84
N LEU A 508 -19.74 0.67 8.80
CA LEU A 508 -19.22 -0.69 8.91
C LEU A 508 -18.01 -0.82 9.86
N ASN A 509 -17.28 0.28 10.03
CA ASN A 509 -16.08 0.39 10.87
C ASN A 509 -16.37 0.42 12.39
N ASN A 510 -17.62 0.28 12.84
CA ASN A 510 -17.99 0.46 14.26
C ASN A 510 -17.27 -0.48 15.22
N ASP A 511 -17.13 -1.74 14.82
CA ASP A 511 -16.54 -2.76 15.68
C ASP A 511 -15.03 -2.59 15.82
N GLU A 512 -14.38 -2.05 14.80
CA GLU A 512 -12.94 -1.77 14.83
C GLU A 512 -12.60 -0.40 15.43
N TYR A 513 -13.43 0.62 15.20
CA TYR A 513 -13.12 2.03 15.53
C TYR A 513 -13.94 2.62 16.69
N GLY A 514 -14.86 1.86 17.29
CA GLY A 514 -15.68 2.33 18.41
C GLY A 514 -15.19 1.84 19.77
N GLY A 515 -15.14 2.74 20.74
CA GLY A 515 -14.92 2.42 22.16
C GLY A 515 -13.50 2.66 22.69
N GLU A 516 -12.66 3.39 21.97
CA GLU A 516 -11.25 3.62 22.34
C GLU A 516 -10.83 5.11 22.30
N LEU A 517 -9.57 5.37 22.65
CA LEU A 517 -8.94 6.68 22.52
C LEU A 517 -8.32 6.86 21.13
N TYR A 518 -8.65 7.97 20.50
CA TYR A 518 -8.18 8.38 19.18
C TYR A 518 -7.55 9.77 19.25
N MET A 519 -6.63 10.03 18.34
CA MET A 519 -6.31 11.38 17.93
C MET A 519 -7.19 11.75 16.73
N LEU A 520 -7.70 12.97 16.67
CA LEU A 520 -8.39 13.56 15.52
C LEU A 520 -7.55 14.72 14.98
N GLU A 521 -7.32 14.76 13.67
CA GLU A 521 -6.70 15.89 12.98
C GLU A 521 -7.31 16.11 11.59
N ALA A 522 -7.15 17.32 11.04
CA ALA A 522 -7.38 17.57 9.62
C ALA A 522 -6.45 16.68 8.80
N HIS A 523 -6.97 16.05 7.75
CA HIS A 523 -6.13 15.30 6.83
C HIS A 523 -5.12 16.24 6.16
N VAL A 524 -3.91 15.75 5.93
CA VAL A 524 -2.87 16.52 5.24
C VAL A 524 -2.88 16.11 3.78
N GLY A 525 -3.63 16.84 2.97
CA GLY A 525 -3.79 16.63 1.54
C GLY A 525 -4.51 17.80 0.87
N SER A 526 -4.64 17.72 -0.45
CA SER A 526 -5.16 18.80 -1.30
C SER A 526 -6.60 19.21 -0.97
N GLU A 527 -7.39 18.30 -0.41
CA GLU A 527 -8.74 18.54 0.08
C GLU A 527 -8.81 19.59 1.20
N ASN A 528 -7.69 19.81 1.90
CA ASN A 528 -7.58 20.80 2.98
C ASN A 528 -6.60 21.93 2.66
N LYS A 529 -6.24 22.14 1.39
CA LYS A 529 -5.25 23.15 1.00
C LYS A 529 -5.62 24.58 1.44
N GLU A 530 -6.90 24.90 1.58
CA GLU A 530 -7.35 26.21 2.04
C GLU A 530 -7.08 26.45 3.54
N PHE A 531 -6.74 25.42 4.31
CA PHE A 531 -6.47 25.57 5.73
C PHE A 531 -5.17 26.33 5.96
N GLU A 532 -5.27 27.47 6.66
CA GLU A 532 -4.11 28.30 7.03
C GLU A 532 -3.01 27.53 7.78
N LEU A 533 -3.38 26.44 8.46
CA LEU A 533 -2.46 25.57 9.19
C LEU A 533 -1.47 24.83 8.27
N PHE A 534 -1.80 24.68 6.99
CA PHE A 534 -0.92 24.13 5.94
C PHE A 534 -0.27 25.22 5.07
N GLY A 535 -0.54 26.50 5.35
CA GLY A 535 0.06 27.63 4.64
C GLY A 535 -0.65 28.08 3.36
N SER A 536 -1.89 27.61 3.14
CA SER A 536 -2.71 27.94 1.96
C SER A 536 -2.01 27.69 0.60
N PRO A 537 -1.46 26.49 0.35
CA PRO A 537 -0.80 26.17 -0.91
C PRO A 537 -1.78 25.98 -2.07
N GLU A 538 -1.24 26.00 -3.29
CA GLU A 538 -2.00 25.69 -4.52
C GLU A 538 -2.44 24.22 -4.56
N ASN A 539 -1.58 23.33 -4.04
CA ASN A 539 -1.77 21.88 -3.97
C ASN A 539 -0.97 21.28 -2.80
N ILE A 540 -1.33 20.08 -2.33
CA ILE A 540 -0.56 19.31 -1.34
C ILE A 540 -0.35 17.89 -1.86
N ILE A 541 0.88 17.55 -2.23
CA ILE A 541 1.21 16.27 -2.88
C ILE A 541 1.98 15.31 -1.97
N SER A 542 2.01 14.04 -2.36
CA SER A 542 2.81 13.01 -1.71
C SER A 542 4.30 13.17 -2.02
N THR A 543 5.17 12.48 -1.28
CA THR A 543 6.60 12.46 -1.62
C THR A 543 6.84 11.71 -2.93
N THR A 544 6.04 10.69 -3.24
CA THR A 544 6.16 9.96 -4.51
C THR A 544 5.90 10.90 -5.68
N ASP A 545 4.78 11.62 -5.66
CA ASP A 545 4.38 12.57 -6.70
C ASP A 545 5.39 13.73 -6.81
N LEU A 546 5.93 14.23 -5.69
CA LEU A 546 7.00 15.23 -5.74
C LEU A 546 8.22 14.68 -6.50
N LEU A 547 8.61 13.45 -6.18
CA LEU A 547 9.77 12.81 -6.78
C LEU A 547 9.55 12.44 -8.25
N GLU A 548 8.29 12.33 -8.71
CA GLU A 548 7.90 12.22 -10.12
C GLU A 548 7.96 13.59 -10.81
N GLU A 549 7.32 14.63 -10.25
CA GLU A 549 7.40 15.98 -10.82
C GLU A 549 8.86 16.46 -10.96
N MET A 550 9.72 16.15 -9.98
CA MET A 550 11.15 16.47 -10.01
C MET A 550 11.92 15.74 -11.11
N LYS A 551 11.44 14.58 -11.58
CA LYS A 551 12.02 13.88 -12.73
C LYS A 551 11.51 14.47 -14.03
N GLU A 552 10.24 14.85 -14.10
CA GLU A 552 9.66 15.41 -15.32
C GLU A 552 10.20 16.81 -15.66
N SER A 553 10.54 17.62 -14.65
CA SER A 553 10.88 19.02 -14.87
C SER A 553 12.01 19.56 -14.00
N LYS A 554 12.89 20.32 -14.66
CA LYS A 554 13.98 21.10 -14.04
C LYS A 554 13.48 22.33 -13.26
N ASN A 555 12.19 22.69 -13.36
CA ASN A 555 11.60 23.89 -12.75
C ASN A 555 10.99 23.63 -11.36
N ILE A 556 11.30 22.48 -10.77
CA ILE A 556 10.80 22.04 -9.47
C ILE A 556 11.89 22.23 -8.42
N GLN A 557 11.53 22.90 -7.32
CA GLN A 557 12.44 23.12 -6.20
C GLN A 557 11.80 22.71 -4.89
N VAL A 558 12.63 22.25 -3.95
CA VAL A 558 12.24 22.01 -2.56
C VAL A 558 12.80 23.11 -1.69
N ASP A 559 12.01 23.58 -0.73
CA ASP A 559 12.45 24.51 0.30
C ASP A 559 13.40 23.79 1.28
N GLU A 560 14.69 23.71 0.93
CA GLU A 560 15.71 23.02 1.72
C GLU A 560 15.85 23.61 3.13
N GLU A 561 15.68 24.92 3.31
CA GLU A 561 15.75 25.57 4.63
C GLU A 561 14.65 25.07 5.57
N GLU A 562 13.40 25.05 5.10
CA GLU A 562 12.27 24.51 5.85
C GLU A 562 12.42 22.99 6.07
N TYR A 563 12.97 22.26 5.10
CA TYR A 563 13.24 20.83 5.25
C TYR A 563 14.30 20.55 6.33
N ILE A 564 15.44 21.24 6.30
CA ILE A 564 16.49 21.14 7.33
C ILE A 564 15.93 21.47 8.71
N LYS A 565 15.14 22.55 8.84
CA LYS A 565 14.51 22.92 10.12
C LYS A 565 13.64 21.79 10.67
N ASN A 566 12.87 21.11 9.81
CA ASN A 566 12.07 19.96 10.23
C ASN A 566 12.94 18.75 10.62
N ARG A 567 13.97 18.41 9.84
CA ARG A 567 14.90 17.32 10.16
C ARG A 567 15.64 17.55 11.48
N LEU A 568 16.03 18.80 11.77
CA LEU A 568 16.60 19.20 13.05
C LEU A 568 15.62 19.00 14.21
N VAL A 569 14.33 19.29 14.01
CA VAL A 569 13.29 19.01 15.02
C VAL A 569 13.14 17.51 15.24
N ASP A 570 13.18 16.69 14.19
CA ASP A 570 13.08 15.23 14.32
C ASP A 570 14.25 14.67 15.18
N MET A 571 15.48 15.11 14.92
CA MET A 571 16.65 14.76 15.76
C MET A 571 16.54 15.31 17.19
N LEU A 572 16.00 16.52 17.35
CA LEU A 572 15.81 17.17 18.65
C LEU A 572 14.82 16.40 19.55
N ILE A 573 13.81 15.76 18.98
CA ILE A 573 12.79 15.01 19.73
C ILE A 573 13.05 13.50 19.74
N GLY A 574 14.09 13.04 19.05
CA GLY A 574 14.46 11.63 18.98
C GLY A 574 13.58 10.77 18.06
N ASP A 575 12.94 11.38 17.07
CA ASP A 575 12.14 10.65 16.09
C ASP A 575 13.02 10.05 14.97
N TRP A 576 13.39 8.78 15.13
CA TRP A 576 14.28 8.04 14.24
C TRP A 576 13.58 7.44 13.01
N ASP A 577 12.24 7.40 12.98
CA ASP A 577 11.48 6.66 11.96
C ASP A 577 11.09 7.52 10.77
N ARG A 578 11.90 8.53 10.42
CA ARG A 578 11.56 9.54 9.41
C ARG A 578 11.62 9.02 7.97
N HIS A 579 10.62 8.28 7.50
CA HIS A 579 10.55 7.77 6.12
C HIS A 579 9.68 8.66 5.19
N PHE A 580 9.75 8.42 3.87
CA PHE A 580 9.18 9.30 2.84
C PHE A 580 7.66 9.53 2.95
N ASP A 581 6.88 8.54 3.40
CA ASP A 581 5.43 8.69 3.59
C ASP A 581 5.05 9.66 4.71
N GLN A 582 5.97 9.99 5.60
CA GLN A 582 5.73 10.91 6.72
C GLN A 582 5.84 12.38 6.31
N TRP A 583 5.93 12.66 5.02
CA TRP A 583 5.91 14.00 4.44
C TRP A 583 4.74 14.18 3.49
N ARG A 584 4.29 15.42 3.42
CA ARG A 584 3.49 15.99 2.33
C ARG A 584 4.14 17.29 1.90
N TRP A 585 3.82 17.75 0.69
CA TRP A 585 4.52 18.87 0.08
C TRP A 585 3.53 19.91 -0.41
N ALA A 586 3.59 21.09 0.19
CA ALA A 586 2.79 22.26 -0.16
C ALA A 586 3.40 22.98 -1.36
N LEU A 587 2.66 23.02 -2.48
CA LEU A 587 3.07 23.73 -3.69
C LEU A 587 2.79 25.23 -3.58
N HIS A 588 3.81 26.04 -3.88
CA HIS A 588 3.70 27.46 -4.11
C HIS A 588 4.46 27.84 -5.39
N THR A 589 3.75 28.43 -6.37
CA THR A 589 4.38 28.92 -7.60
C THR A 589 4.98 30.30 -7.37
N GLN A 590 6.26 30.46 -7.70
CA GLN A 590 6.99 31.73 -7.59
C GLN A 590 6.63 32.67 -8.75
N GLU A 591 6.99 33.95 -8.62
CA GLU A 591 6.71 34.98 -9.65
C GLU A 591 7.38 34.66 -11.00
N ASP A 592 8.50 33.94 -11.00
CA ASP A 592 9.23 33.51 -12.20
C ASP A 592 8.70 32.19 -12.81
N GLY A 593 7.67 31.59 -12.19
CA GLY A 593 7.07 30.33 -12.60
C GLY A 593 7.69 29.08 -11.96
N THR A 594 8.73 29.22 -11.11
CA THR A 594 9.31 28.08 -10.37
C THR A 594 8.29 27.48 -9.40
N LYS A 595 8.10 26.16 -9.43
CA LYS A 595 7.27 25.46 -8.43
C LYS A 595 8.11 25.16 -7.20
N LEU A 596 7.80 25.82 -6.08
CA LEU A 596 8.47 25.60 -4.79
C LEU A 596 7.62 24.71 -3.88
N TYR A 597 8.18 23.59 -3.46
CA TYR A 597 7.56 22.63 -2.55
C TYR A 597 8.06 22.79 -1.12
N LYS A 598 7.13 23.06 -0.20
CA LYS A 598 7.41 23.21 1.23
C LYS A 598 7.00 21.96 2.00
N PRO A 599 7.83 21.44 2.91
CA PRO A 599 7.53 20.22 3.64
C PRO A 599 6.47 20.44 4.72
N ILE A 600 5.52 19.50 4.78
CA ILE A 600 4.55 19.36 5.86
C ILE A 600 4.82 18.01 6.55
N PRO A 601 5.46 17.98 7.74
CA PRO A 601 5.65 16.73 8.46
C PRO A 601 4.33 16.15 8.97
N ARG A 602 4.25 14.83 8.90
CA ARG A 602 3.21 13.99 9.49
C ARG A 602 3.84 12.96 10.42
N ASP A 603 3.03 12.33 11.27
CA ASP A 603 3.39 11.06 11.91
C ASP A 603 4.67 11.05 12.77
N ARG A 604 4.74 11.94 13.79
CA ARG A 604 5.82 11.92 14.79
C ARG A 604 5.49 10.99 15.98
N ASP A 605 5.08 9.76 15.67
CA ASP A 605 4.59 8.78 16.64
C ASP A 605 5.71 8.23 17.55
N PHE A 606 6.97 8.29 17.10
CA PHE A 606 8.16 7.84 17.85
C PHE A 606 8.93 8.98 18.53
N ALA A 607 8.30 10.13 18.79
CA ALA A 607 8.92 11.19 19.58
C ALA A 607 9.16 10.75 21.03
N PHE A 608 10.33 11.09 21.57
CA PHE A 608 10.76 10.81 22.95
C PHE A 608 10.78 9.31 23.32
N PRO A 609 11.44 8.44 22.54
CA PRO A 609 11.42 7.00 22.79
C PRO A 609 12.25 6.59 24.03
N ASN A 610 11.93 5.45 24.61
CA ASN A 610 12.66 4.81 25.70
C ASN A 610 12.88 3.32 25.37
N TYR A 611 14.13 2.94 25.11
CA TYR A 611 14.57 1.56 24.84
C TYR A 611 15.53 1.06 25.93
N ASP A 612 15.14 1.24 27.19
CA ASP A 612 15.89 0.74 28.34
C ASP A 612 15.88 -0.78 28.46
N GLY A 613 16.72 -1.32 29.34
CA GLY A 613 16.82 -2.77 29.59
C GLY A 613 17.94 -3.48 28.84
N PHE A 614 18.33 -4.64 29.37
CA PHE A 614 19.48 -5.40 28.89
C PHE A 614 19.27 -6.04 27.50
N ILE A 615 18.07 -6.55 27.23
CA ILE A 615 17.75 -7.26 25.99
C ILE A 615 17.72 -6.30 24.79
N PRO A 616 17.07 -5.12 24.84
CA PRO A 616 17.17 -4.13 23.77
C PRO A 616 18.62 -3.78 23.42
N ASP A 617 19.50 -3.61 24.41
CA ASP A 617 20.92 -3.34 24.18
C ASP A 617 21.65 -4.51 23.47
N LEU A 618 21.38 -5.74 23.89
CA LEU A 618 21.91 -6.94 23.23
C LEU A 618 21.40 -7.08 21.79
N VAL A 619 20.13 -6.77 21.55
CA VAL A 619 19.51 -6.81 20.22
C VAL A 619 20.13 -5.76 19.30
N LYS A 620 20.27 -4.51 19.76
CA LYS A 620 20.97 -3.43 19.02
C LYS A 620 22.43 -3.80 18.72
N LEU A 621 23.10 -4.52 19.62
CA LEU A 621 24.45 -5.02 19.38
C LEU A 621 24.50 -6.03 18.23
N GLY A 622 23.60 -7.02 18.22
CA GLY A 622 23.56 -8.12 17.25
C GLY A 622 22.91 -7.79 15.91
N LEU A 623 21.99 -6.83 15.85
CA LEU A 623 21.21 -6.47 14.65
C LEU A 623 21.43 -4.98 14.30
N PRO A 624 22.33 -4.65 13.35
CA PRO A 624 22.63 -3.26 13.00
C PRO A 624 21.43 -2.45 12.52
N THR A 625 20.45 -3.07 11.84
CA THR A 625 19.27 -2.40 11.28
C THR A 625 18.34 -1.77 12.31
N VAL A 626 18.38 -2.24 13.56
CA VAL A 626 17.57 -1.66 14.67
C VAL A 626 18.35 -0.68 15.53
N ARG A 627 19.62 -0.40 15.22
CA ARG A 627 20.43 0.59 15.96
C ARG A 627 19.90 2.02 15.85
N LYS A 628 19.01 2.28 14.89
CA LYS A 628 18.26 3.54 14.79
C LYS A 628 17.35 3.80 16.01
N MET A 629 16.94 2.75 16.71
CA MET A 629 16.09 2.81 17.91
C MET A 629 16.92 3.22 19.14
N GLU A 630 17.24 4.51 19.24
CA GLU A 630 18.00 5.09 20.36
C GLU A 630 17.05 5.61 21.46
N THR A 631 17.45 5.48 22.73
CA THR A 631 16.72 6.07 23.86
C THR A 631 16.85 7.59 23.83
N PHE A 632 15.80 8.32 24.19
CA PHE A 632 15.81 9.77 24.22
C PHE A 632 16.54 10.33 25.45
N ASP A 633 17.58 11.12 25.20
CA ASP A 633 18.45 11.74 26.21
C ASP A 633 19.02 13.08 25.69
N GLU A 634 20.12 13.58 26.25
CA GLU A 634 20.76 14.83 25.84
C GLU A 634 21.45 14.81 24.46
N ASN A 635 21.63 13.66 23.80
CA ASN A 635 22.43 13.57 22.58
C ASN A 635 21.91 12.54 21.56
N VAL A 636 22.24 12.69 20.28
CA VAL A 636 22.10 11.57 19.32
C VAL A 636 23.42 10.83 19.27
N ASP A 637 23.45 9.57 19.72
CA ASP A 637 24.69 8.81 19.87
C ASP A 637 25.34 8.58 18.52
N ASN A 638 24.58 8.04 17.56
CA ASN A 638 25.06 7.81 16.21
C ASN A 638 24.09 8.38 15.17
N VAL A 639 24.40 9.58 14.68
CA VAL A 639 23.60 10.28 13.66
C VAL A 639 23.41 9.49 12.36
N LYS A 640 24.32 8.57 12.02
CA LYS A 640 24.18 7.71 10.84
C LYS A 640 23.12 6.63 11.06
N TRP A 641 23.14 5.96 12.22
CA TRP A 641 22.12 4.96 12.53
C TRP A 641 20.77 5.61 12.79
N PHE A 642 20.73 6.67 13.58
CA PHE A 642 19.50 7.41 13.90
C PHE A 642 18.76 7.86 12.63
N ASN A 643 19.48 8.41 11.65
CA ASN A 643 18.87 8.92 10.41
C ASN A 643 18.74 7.88 9.30
N LEU A 644 18.92 6.57 9.57
CA LEU A 644 18.89 5.53 8.54
C LEU A 644 17.59 5.55 7.70
N SER A 645 16.45 5.86 8.31
CA SER A 645 15.16 5.95 7.61
C SER A 645 15.04 7.19 6.72
N GLY A 646 15.60 8.33 7.14
CA GLY A 646 15.48 9.62 6.44
C GLY A 646 16.59 9.90 5.43
N TYR A 647 17.75 9.26 5.61
CA TYR A 647 18.95 9.47 4.81
C TYR A 647 18.73 9.37 3.29
N PRO A 648 17.98 8.40 2.74
CA PRO A 648 17.75 8.33 1.30
C PRO A 648 17.01 9.54 0.72
N LEU A 649 16.02 10.07 1.45
CA LEU A 649 15.29 11.27 1.03
C LEU A 649 16.13 12.53 1.25
N ASP A 650 16.84 12.61 2.38
CA ASP A 650 17.77 13.72 2.67
C ASP A 650 18.82 13.85 1.55
N GLN A 651 19.38 12.73 1.07
CA GLN A 651 20.32 12.69 -0.08
C GLN A 651 19.69 13.15 -1.40
N ARG A 652 18.40 12.90 -1.60
CA ARG A 652 17.70 13.26 -2.85
C ARG A 652 17.28 14.73 -2.86
N LEU A 653 17.04 15.34 -1.71
CA LEU A 653 16.49 16.69 -1.61
C LEU A 653 17.52 17.77 -1.25
N LEU A 654 18.51 17.46 -0.40
CA LEU A 654 19.48 18.44 0.09
C LEU A 654 20.68 18.52 -0.84
N LYS A 655 20.54 19.31 -1.92
CA LYS A 655 21.54 19.42 -3.00
C LYS A 655 22.35 20.71 -2.94
N GLU A 656 21.75 21.79 -2.43
CA GLU A 656 22.34 23.14 -2.48
C GLU A 656 22.75 23.66 -1.11
N SER A 657 22.11 23.19 -0.04
CA SER A 657 22.38 23.66 1.32
C SER A 657 23.81 23.35 1.76
N ASN A 658 24.38 24.32 2.48
CA ASN A 658 25.70 24.22 3.09
C ASN A 658 25.63 24.36 4.61
N TRP A 659 26.76 24.16 5.29
CA TRP A 659 26.81 24.20 6.76
C TRP A 659 26.25 25.50 7.38
N LYS A 660 26.37 26.65 6.70
CA LYS A 660 25.84 27.91 7.20
C LYS A 660 24.32 27.90 7.30
N ASP A 661 23.66 27.26 6.33
CA ASP A 661 22.19 27.16 6.28
C ASP A 661 21.71 26.27 7.43
N TRP A 662 22.39 25.16 7.68
CA TRP A 662 22.16 24.30 8.86
C TRP A 662 22.38 25.05 10.17
N GLN A 663 23.48 25.78 10.29
CA GLN A 663 23.80 26.56 11.49
C GLN A 663 22.76 27.67 11.75
N GLN A 664 22.21 28.27 10.70
CA GLN A 664 21.12 29.25 10.80
C GLN A 664 19.85 28.62 11.38
N GLN A 665 19.45 27.44 10.89
CA GLN A 665 18.27 26.74 11.42
C GLN A 665 18.48 26.26 12.86
N VAL A 666 19.67 25.76 13.21
CA VAL A 666 20.03 25.43 14.61
C VAL A 666 19.88 26.65 15.51
N SER A 667 20.46 27.79 15.11
CA SER A 667 20.43 29.03 15.90
C SER A 667 19.00 29.55 16.06
N PHE A 668 18.18 29.44 15.00
CA PHE A 668 16.77 29.80 15.04
C PHE A 668 16.02 28.95 16.07
N ILE A 669 16.14 27.61 16.01
CA ILE A 669 15.48 26.68 16.93
C ILE A 669 15.88 26.97 18.38
N GLN A 670 17.19 27.07 18.65
CA GLN A 670 17.72 27.35 20.00
C GLN A 670 17.21 28.68 20.55
N SER A 671 17.13 29.73 19.72
CA SER A 671 16.66 31.05 20.14
C SER A 671 15.16 31.09 20.48
N LYS A 672 14.35 30.31 19.76
CA LYS A 672 12.89 30.31 19.92
C LYS A 672 12.45 29.38 21.03
N LEU A 673 12.99 28.15 21.06
CA LEU A 673 12.59 27.10 21.98
C LEU A 673 13.25 27.25 23.36
N THR A 674 13.00 28.37 24.04
CA THR A 674 13.53 28.62 25.40
C THR A 674 12.97 27.62 26.43
N ASP A 675 13.58 27.52 27.61
CA ASP A 675 13.10 26.63 28.69
C ASP A 675 11.64 26.86 29.05
N LYS A 676 11.20 28.13 29.06
CA LYS A 676 9.80 28.49 29.29
C LYS A 676 8.88 27.94 28.20
N GLN A 677 9.32 27.98 26.94
CA GLN A 677 8.53 27.45 25.82
C GLN A 677 8.47 25.92 25.87
N ILE A 678 9.54 25.26 26.31
CA ILE A 678 9.53 23.81 26.58
C ILE A 678 8.52 23.50 27.69
N GLU A 679 8.53 24.20 28.83
CA GLU A 679 7.51 23.98 29.87
C GLU A 679 6.09 24.17 29.33
N THR A 680 5.86 25.26 28.58
CA THR A 680 4.56 25.58 27.98
C THR A 680 4.08 24.48 27.03
N ALA A 681 4.97 23.91 26.22
CA ALA A 681 4.63 22.86 25.27
C ALA A 681 4.03 21.62 25.97
N PHE A 682 4.54 21.26 27.15
CA PHE A 682 4.06 20.11 27.92
C PHE A 682 2.83 20.42 28.79
N GLU A 683 2.36 21.67 28.86
CA GLU A 683 1.14 22.02 29.57
C GLU A 683 -0.13 21.45 28.90
N ALA A 684 -0.09 21.22 27.58
CA ALA A 684 -1.20 20.67 26.81
C ALA A 684 -1.48 19.18 27.08
N LEU A 685 -0.56 18.47 27.73
CA LEU A 685 -0.73 17.03 27.98
C LEU A 685 -1.86 16.75 28.97
N PRO A 686 -2.53 15.58 28.88
CA PRO A 686 -3.48 15.15 29.90
C PRO A 686 -2.84 15.17 31.28
N LYS A 687 -3.53 15.74 32.28
CA LYS A 687 -2.96 15.91 33.64
C LYS A 687 -2.46 14.60 34.25
N ALA A 688 -3.16 13.49 34.01
CA ALA A 688 -2.79 12.18 34.51
C ALA A 688 -1.55 11.57 33.82
N ALA A 689 -1.13 12.11 32.66
CA ALA A 689 0.05 11.69 31.91
C ALA A 689 1.29 12.57 32.19
N LYS A 690 1.22 13.54 33.10
CA LYS A 690 2.35 14.40 33.51
C LYS A 690 3.07 13.80 34.71
N ASP A 691 3.67 12.63 34.51
CA ASP A 691 4.41 11.91 35.53
C ASP A 691 5.92 12.25 35.51
N GLN A 692 6.73 11.46 36.21
CA GLN A 692 8.18 11.65 36.27
C GLN A 692 8.85 11.50 34.89
N SER A 693 8.29 10.70 33.99
CA SER A 693 8.85 10.51 32.65
C SER A 693 8.79 11.81 31.83
N ILE A 694 7.74 12.62 32.01
CA ILE A 694 7.64 13.95 31.39
C ILE A 694 8.70 14.91 31.94
N GLU A 695 9.00 14.87 33.24
CA GLU A 695 10.06 15.72 33.82
C GLU A 695 11.44 15.33 33.26
N GLN A 696 11.69 14.03 33.05
CA GLN A 696 12.90 13.53 32.40
C GLN A 696 12.98 13.97 30.94
N ILE A 697 11.90 13.79 30.17
CA ILE A 697 11.82 14.23 28.76
C ILE A 697 12.12 15.73 28.65
N LYS A 698 11.54 16.58 29.50
CA LYS A 698 11.81 18.03 29.49
C LYS A 698 13.28 18.34 29.80
N ALA A 699 13.89 17.62 30.74
CA ALA A 699 15.31 17.81 31.07
C ALA A 699 16.20 17.42 29.88
N SER A 700 15.98 16.24 29.29
CA SER A 700 16.69 15.77 28.11
C SER A 700 16.50 16.68 26.90
N LEU A 701 15.27 17.16 26.64
CA LEU A 701 14.97 18.07 25.55
C LEU A 701 15.70 19.42 25.70
N LYS A 702 15.79 19.97 26.91
CA LYS A 702 16.58 21.19 27.18
C LYS A 702 18.06 20.96 26.90
N ALA A 703 18.62 19.84 27.37
CA ALA A 703 20.02 19.51 27.14
C ALA A 703 20.33 19.24 25.65
N ARG A 704 19.47 18.47 24.97
CA ARG A 704 19.60 18.16 23.54
C ARG A 704 19.44 19.40 22.66
N ARG A 705 18.58 20.36 23.03
CA ARG A 705 18.50 21.68 22.37
C ARG A 705 19.86 22.40 22.42
N GLU A 706 20.54 22.43 23.57
CA GLU A 706 21.87 23.04 23.68
C GLU A 706 22.90 22.32 22.81
N ASN A 707 22.80 20.99 22.71
CA ASN A 707 23.71 20.16 21.91
C ASN A 707 23.34 20.06 20.41
N LEU A 708 22.24 20.68 19.98
CA LEU A 708 21.70 20.52 18.62
C LEU A 708 22.69 20.90 17.52
N GLY A 709 23.57 21.87 17.77
CA GLY A 709 24.61 22.27 16.81
C GLY A 709 25.64 21.17 16.53
N ASP A 710 26.08 20.43 17.54
CA ASP A 710 27.00 19.29 17.36
C ASP A 710 26.32 18.15 16.59
N ILE A 711 25.09 17.81 16.98
CA ILE A 711 24.28 16.78 16.32
C ILE A 711 24.10 17.11 14.83
N ALA A 712 23.72 18.36 14.55
CA ALA A 712 23.56 18.87 13.19
C ALA A 712 24.87 18.78 12.38
N GLN A 713 26.00 19.16 12.99
CA GLN A 713 27.30 19.14 12.31
C GLN A 713 27.75 17.72 11.98
N ARG A 714 27.60 16.79 12.92
CA ARG A 714 27.93 15.37 12.68
C ARG A 714 27.08 14.81 11.55
N TYR A 715 25.78 15.12 11.51
CA TYR A 715 24.91 14.63 10.46
C TYR A 715 25.18 15.29 9.11
N TYR A 716 25.39 16.60 9.07
CA TYR A 716 25.79 17.32 7.86
C TYR A 716 27.07 16.72 7.26
N ASN A 717 28.10 16.50 8.08
CA ASN A 717 29.34 15.88 7.60
C ASN A 717 29.08 14.48 7.01
N TYR A 718 28.25 13.66 7.66
CA TYR A 718 27.87 12.35 7.15
C TYR A 718 27.12 12.43 5.80
N LEU A 719 26.21 13.41 5.64
CA LEU A 719 25.57 13.66 4.35
C LEU A 719 26.59 14.01 3.27
N GLN A 720 27.59 14.85 3.58
CA GLN A 720 28.59 15.29 2.61
C GLN A 720 29.57 14.20 2.15
N GLU A 721 29.72 13.10 2.90
CA GLU A 721 30.58 11.96 2.52
C GLU A 721 30.15 11.33 1.18
N PHE A 722 28.85 11.34 0.89
CA PHE A 722 28.27 10.74 -0.32
C PHE A 722 27.20 11.65 -0.90
N GLN A 723 27.18 11.87 -2.21
CA GLN A 723 26.18 12.75 -2.85
C GLN A 723 25.54 12.07 -4.06
N VAL A 724 24.23 12.27 -4.23
CA VAL A 724 23.49 11.80 -5.39
C VAL A 724 22.92 12.99 -6.14
N LEU A 725 23.29 13.11 -7.40
CA LEU A 725 22.75 14.11 -8.32
C LEU A 725 21.95 13.38 -9.40
N THR A 726 20.77 13.89 -9.69
CA THR A 726 19.85 13.34 -10.68
C THR A 726 19.50 14.41 -11.69
N GLY A 727 19.41 14.02 -12.95
CA GLY A 727 18.77 14.80 -14.01
C GLY A 727 17.27 14.65 -13.94
N THR A 728 16.68 14.66 -15.11
CA THR A 728 15.26 14.65 -15.44
C THR A 728 15.02 13.67 -16.59
N GLU A 729 13.78 13.53 -17.03
CA GLU A 729 13.41 12.74 -18.22
C GLU A 729 13.50 13.59 -19.51
N GLU A 730 13.95 14.84 -19.39
CA GLU A 730 14.34 15.71 -20.51
C GLU A 730 15.86 15.70 -20.67
N ASP A 731 16.36 15.91 -21.89
CA ASP A 731 17.81 16.08 -22.18
C ASP A 731 18.54 16.94 -21.12
N ASP A 732 19.55 16.34 -20.49
CA ASP A 732 20.37 16.98 -19.46
C ASP A 732 21.83 17.14 -19.88
N VAL A 733 22.43 18.27 -19.47
CA VAL A 733 23.87 18.49 -19.68
C VAL A 733 24.56 18.75 -18.34
N PHE A 734 25.36 17.76 -17.93
CA PHE A 734 26.18 17.82 -16.73
C PHE A 734 27.60 18.29 -17.05
N ASN A 735 27.97 19.46 -16.55
CA ASN A 735 29.33 20.00 -16.65
C ASN A 735 30.10 19.73 -15.34
N ILE A 736 31.13 18.90 -15.41
CA ILE A 736 31.97 18.46 -14.28
C ILE A 736 33.37 19.05 -14.46
N GLU A 737 33.66 20.16 -13.77
CA GLU A 737 34.92 20.87 -13.86
C GLU A 737 35.86 20.52 -12.68
N ARG A 738 36.96 19.83 -12.98
CA ARG A 738 38.00 19.47 -12.00
C ARG A 738 38.96 20.64 -11.73
N LYS A 739 38.99 21.12 -10.49
CA LYS A 739 39.84 22.22 -10.01
C LYS A 739 40.97 21.70 -9.12
N LYS A 740 41.88 22.60 -8.75
CA LYS A 740 42.99 22.29 -7.82
C LYS A 740 42.45 22.04 -6.41
N ASN A 741 43.27 21.39 -5.58
CA ASN A 741 43.00 21.14 -4.15
C ASN A 741 41.73 20.30 -3.92
N GLY A 742 41.49 19.27 -4.73
CA GLY A 742 40.36 18.36 -4.55
C GLY A 742 39.00 18.90 -4.95
N ILE A 743 38.92 20.17 -5.37
CA ILE A 743 37.64 20.82 -5.69
C ILE A 743 37.10 20.34 -7.04
N THR A 744 35.83 19.94 -7.08
CA THR A 744 35.08 19.66 -8.31
C THR A 744 33.82 20.53 -8.33
N LYS A 745 33.65 21.31 -9.40
CA LYS A 745 32.42 22.06 -9.66
C LYS A 745 31.52 21.21 -10.55
N ILE A 746 30.26 21.01 -10.16
CA ILE A 746 29.26 20.33 -10.97
C ILE A 746 28.14 21.33 -11.28
N THR A 747 27.77 21.43 -12.55
CA THR A 747 26.68 22.30 -13.02
C THR A 747 25.75 21.51 -13.93
N LEU A 748 24.45 21.56 -13.65
CA LEU A 748 23.40 21.09 -14.55
C LEU A 748 22.85 22.29 -15.31
N VAL A 749 22.75 22.18 -16.64
CA VAL A 749 22.16 23.23 -17.48
C VAL A 749 20.96 22.72 -18.27
N ASN A 750 20.00 23.61 -18.52
CA ASN A 750 18.84 23.31 -19.36
C ASN A 750 19.16 23.46 -20.86
N LYS A 751 18.18 23.17 -21.73
CA LYS A 751 18.26 23.33 -23.20
C LYS A 751 18.60 24.74 -23.69
N ASN A 752 18.38 25.77 -22.88
CA ASN A 752 18.75 27.16 -23.16
C ASN A 752 20.17 27.52 -22.69
N ASN A 753 20.94 26.55 -22.16
CA ASN A 753 22.20 26.73 -21.44
C ASN A 753 22.09 27.61 -20.17
N GLU A 754 20.90 27.67 -19.56
CA GLU A 754 20.73 28.32 -18.25
C GLU A 754 21.07 27.33 -17.14
N ASN A 755 21.72 27.81 -16.09
CA ASN A 755 22.08 26.98 -14.94
C ASN A 755 20.81 26.61 -14.15
N VAL A 756 20.58 25.31 -14.00
CA VAL A 756 19.52 24.74 -13.15
C VAL A 756 20.06 24.49 -11.76
N PHE A 757 21.29 23.96 -11.68
CA PHE A 757 21.95 23.60 -10.43
C PHE A 757 23.45 23.86 -10.53
N GLU A 758 24.06 24.32 -9.45
CA GLU A 758 25.52 24.49 -9.35
C GLU A 758 26.00 24.23 -7.92
N ASN A 759 26.98 23.33 -7.76
CA ASN A 759 27.63 23.14 -6.47
C ASN A 759 29.13 22.78 -6.59
N PHE A 760 29.86 22.98 -5.49
CA PHE A 760 31.29 22.72 -5.35
C PHE A 760 31.55 21.66 -4.27
N TYR A 761 32.21 20.59 -4.67
CA TYR A 761 32.54 19.47 -3.79
C TYR A 761 34.05 19.38 -3.57
N ASN A 762 34.46 19.01 -2.36
CA ASN A 762 35.86 18.85 -1.99
C ASN A 762 36.12 17.39 -1.63
N SER A 763 37.16 16.77 -2.23
CA SER A 763 37.54 15.38 -1.97
C SER A 763 38.06 15.09 -0.55
N GLU A 764 38.27 16.11 0.29
CA GLU A 764 38.51 15.94 1.73
C GLU A 764 37.23 15.70 2.54
N ALA A 765 36.09 16.19 2.06
CA ALA A 765 34.79 16.09 2.73
C ALA A 765 33.82 15.11 2.07
N THR A 766 33.98 14.89 0.76
CA THR A 766 33.15 13.99 -0.05
C THR A 766 34.01 12.84 -0.56
N ASP A 767 33.57 11.61 -0.34
CA ASP A 767 34.25 10.42 -0.80
C ASP A 767 33.83 10.06 -2.24
N GLU A 768 32.53 10.16 -2.53
CA GLU A 768 31.95 9.73 -3.80
C GLU A 768 30.69 10.51 -4.18
N ILE A 769 30.55 10.81 -5.49
CA ILE A 769 29.32 11.36 -6.08
C ILE A 769 28.78 10.41 -7.14
N TRP A 770 27.47 10.18 -7.13
CA TRP A 770 26.77 9.48 -8.19
C TRP A 770 25.92 10.49 -8.96
N ILE A 771 26.08 10.51 -10.28
CA ILE A 771 25.32 11.37 -11.19
C ILE A 771 24.48 10.46 -12.07
N TYR A 772 23.17 10.65 -12.03
CA TYR A 772 22.19 9.94 -12.84
C TYR A 772 21.63 10.86 -13.89
N GLY A 773 21.68 10.45 -15.15
CA GLY A 773 21.00 11.11 -16.27
C GLY A 773 19.49 11.00 -16.15
N LEU A 774 19.01 9.77 -15.89
CA LEU A 774 17.60 9.34 -15.94
C LEU A 774 17.18 9.00 -17.37
N ASP A 775 16.27 9.72 -18.00
CA ASP A 775 15.87 9.47 -19.41
C ASP A 775 16.21 10.69 -20.28
N GLY A 776 16.09 10.58 -21.60
CA GLY A 776 16.49 11.63 -22.54
C GLY A 776 17.92 11.49 -23.07
N ASP A 777 18.29 12.32 -24.05
CA ASP A 777 19.61 12.24 -24.70
C ASP A 777 20.65 13.06 -23.89
N ASP A 778 21.18 12.48 -22.82
CA ASP A 778 22.01 13.22 -21.86
C ASP A 778 23.46 13.43 -22.31
N THR A 779 24.09 14.49 -21.81
CA THR A 779 25.52 14.75 -22.05
C THR A 779 26.28 15.01 -20.77
N PHE A 780 27.29 14.18 -20.51
CA PHE A 780 28.20 14.32 -19.38
C PHE A 780 29.57 14.84 -19.85
N LYS A 781 29.92 16.07 -19.46
CA LYS A 781 31.16 16.74 -19.85
C LYS A 781 32.11 16.83 -18.68
N VAL A 782 33.26 16.18 -18.76
CA VAL A 782 34.31 16.29 -17.74
C VAL A 782 35.48 17.09 -18.28
N THR A 783 35.80 18.19 -17.60
CA THR A 783 36.87 19.11 -17.99
C THR A 783 37.80 19.45 -16.82
N GLY A 784 38.93 20.08 -17.13
CA GLY A 784 39.94 20.44 -16.15
C GLY A 784 40.84 19.25 -15.75
N LYS A 785 42.10 19.55 -15.41
CA LYS A 785 43.04 18.52 -14.92
C LYS A 785 42.82 18.23 -13.43
N GLY A 786 42.60 19.28 -12.65
CA GLY A 786 42.53 19.24 -11.20
C GLY A 786 43.74 18.64 -10.49
N SER A 787 43.63 18.45 -9.17
CA SER A 787 44.52 17.64 -8.34
C SER A 787 43.69 16.95 -7.26
N GLU A 788 44.05 15.73 -6.87
CA GLU A 788 43.32 14.93 -5.86
C GLU A 788 41.83 14.73 -6.18
N PRO A 789 41.50 14.20 -7.38
CA PRO A 789 40.13 14.21 -7.86
C PRO A 789 39.18 13.40 -6.97
N LEU A 790 37.96 13.92 -6.84
CA LEU A 790 36.82 13.26 -6.21
C LEU A 790 36.34 12.07 -7.05
N ARG A 791 35.93 10.96 -6.42
CA ARG A 791 35.36 9.83 -7.15
C ARG A 791 33.96 10.16 -7.65
N ILE A 792 33.71 9.98 -8.94
CA ILE A 792 32.39 10.22 -9.55
C ILE A 792 31.99 8.99 -10.35
N ASN A 793 30.81 8.46 -10.09
CA ASN A 793 30.16 7.51 -11.00
C ASN A 793 29.12 8.27 -11.82
N VAL A 794 29.12 8.04 -13.13
CA VAL A 794 28.15 8.62 -14.05
C VAL A 794 27.31 7.48 -14.58
N ILE A 795 25.99 7.59 -14.43
CA ILE A 795 25.01 6.60 -14.82
C ILE A 795 24.07 7.26 -15.83
N GLY A 796 24.10 6.76 -17.06
CA GLY A 796 23.19 7.16 -18.12
C GLY A 796 21.81 6.51 -18.05
N GLY A 797 20.95 6.89 -18.98
CA GLY A 797 19.58 6.44 -19.14
C GLY A 797 19.34 5.26 -20.05
N GLU A 798 18.08 5.05 -20.41
CA GLU A 798 17.68 4.06 -21.42
C GLU A 798 17.88 4.58 -22.87
N GLU A 799 18.03 5.90 -23.03
CA GLU A 799 18.18 6.61 -24.31
C GLU A 799 19.66 6.82 -24.73
N ASN A 800 19.96 7.79 -25.62
CA ASN A 800 21.28 7.90 -26.24
C ASN A 800 22.19 8.95 -25.56
N ASP A 801 22.95 8.51 -24.56
CA ASP A 801 23.83 9.41 -23.82
C ASP A 801 25.22 9.63 -24.45
N ILE A 802 25.75 10.84 -24.23
CA ILE A 802 27.08 11.29 -24.64
C ILE A 802 28.01 11.46 -23.44
N TYR A 803 29.12 10.72 -23.44
CA TYR A 803 30.17 10.81 -22.41
C TYR A 803 31.42 11.53 -22.96
N ASP A 804 31.51 12.85 -22.79
CA ASP A 804 32.63 13.71 -23.24
C ASP A 804 33.63 13.97 -22.11
N PHE A 805 34.52 13.00 -21.87
CA PHE A 805 35.47 13.04 -20.77
C PHE A 805 36.88 13.42 -21.23
N ASN A 806 37.23 14.70 -21.11
CA ASN A 806 38.61 15.17 -21.30
C ASN A 806 39.55 14.78 -20.14
N ASN A 807 38.98 14.32 -19.02
CA ASN A 807 39.70 13.77 -17.87
C ASN A 807 38.90 12.60 -17.26
N THR A 808 39.48 11.41 -17.26
CA THR A 808 38.85 10.18 -16.73
C THR A 808 39.34 9.81 -15.33
N SER A 809 40.17 10.63 -14.70
CA SER A 809 40.72 10.32 -13.37
C SER A 809 39.61 10.21 -12.32
N LYS A 810 39.49 9.03 -11.71
CA LYS A 810 38.44 8.69 -10.73
C LYS A 810 37.01 9.01 -11.24
N ILE A 811 36.78 8.83 -12.54
CA ILE A 811 35.44 8.85 -13.13
C ILE A 811 35.15 7.47 -13.69
N ASN A 812 34.04 6.89 -13.26
CA ASN A 812 33.55 5.62 -13.76
C ASN A 812 32.23 5.84 -14.49
N PRO A 813 32.21 5.83 -15.82
CA PRO A 813 30.95 5.66 -16.53
C PRO A 813 30.44 4.24 -16.23
N LYS A 814 29.17 4.14 -15.86
CA LYS A 814 28.46 2.88 -15.71
C LYS A 814 27.23 2.96 -16.58
N ASN A 815 26.98 1.92 -17.36
CA ASN A 815 25.63 1.74 -17.87
C ASN A 815 24.74 1.29 -16.71
N SER A 816 23.47 1.69 -16.71
CA SER A 816 22.45 1.25 -15.73
C SER A 816 22.50 -0.27 -15.48
N TRP A 817 22.78 -1.02 -16.55
CA TRP A 817 23.03 -2.47 -16.61
C TRP A 817 24.20 -3.01 -15.78
N ASP A 818 25.33 -2.31 -15.71
CA ASP A 818 26.53 -2.76 -14.99
C ASP A 818 26.40 -2.61 -13.46
N ILE A 819 25.41 -1.82 -13.00
CA ILE A 819 25.13 -1.62 -11.59
C ILE A 819 24.35 -2.81 -11.02
N LYS A 820 23.35 -3.32 -11.74
CA LYS A 820 22.55 -4.48 -11.32
C LYS A 820 23.41 -5.74 -11.10
N LYS A 821 24.41 -5.99 -11.96
CA LYS A 821 25.32 -7.15 -11.82
C LYS A 821 26.24 -7.13 -10.59
N ASN A 822 26.52 -5.95 -10.04
CA ASN A 822 27.44 -5.80 -8.91
C ASN A 822 26.73 -5.77 -7.54
N TRP A 823 25.40 -5.87 -7.54
CA TRP A 823 24.56 -5.86 -6.34
C TRP A 823 23.75 -7.15 -6.15
N ALA A 824 23.98 -8.16 -7.00
CA ALA A 824 23.45 -9.52 -6.85
C ALA A 824 24.31 -10.37 -5.90
#